data_AF-A0A8X8B860-F1
#
_entry.id   AF-A0A8X8B860-F1
#
_cell.length_a   1.000
_cell.length_b   1.000
_cell.length_c   1.000
_cell.angle_alpha   90.00
_cell.angle_beta   90.00
_cell.angle_gamma   90.00
#
_symmetry.space_group_name_H-M   'P 1'
#
loop_
_entity.id
_entity.type
_entity.pdbx_description
1 polymer ?
#
loop_
_entity_poly.entity_id
_entity_poly.type
_entity_poly.pdbx_seq_one_letter_code
_entity_poly.pdbx_strand_id
1 'polypeptide(L)'
;MALKVEAKGGNGGKEWDDRFDYEGVTKIHVRGGREGIQFIKFEYVKAGKTIAGPVHGVSDRRGLTQTLEIKHMENEHLIAVEGYYKESTGVIQSLQFETNKKTSDLIGYDEGTKFSIRVRGKKIIGFHGFSEKNLNSLGAYFIKMPSTKSAMQGGQGTGKSYDDGGDFDGVRKVYVTSDGTAIRHVKFDYDNAGNEETRERGEKIGTQHEFTINHPYEYITSVEGSYAVTQPYGCIVLTSLTFKTSKGRTSSTIGPPTGTKFVLESKGTAIVGFHGRVGSCVDSIGAYYSQFLPSQETALKVEAKGGKGGVHWDDGSDSESVTKIHVRGGLEGIQFIKFEYVKAGNTIAGLVHGVSGRGMTQTFDINHLENEYLISVEGYYDESTGVIQSLQFNTNKKTSDLMGFNDGTKFSLAANGKKIIGFHGFAEKNLNSLGAYFIRIPSTKSAMQGGQTTGRSYDDGGDFDGIRKIYVTFDGTAVRHIKFDYDKAGQVETRERGVNEGTEYEFTVDHPREYITSVEGSYAVTQPYGCIVLRSLTFKTSKGRTSPTVGLVTGTKFVLESKGNVIVGFHGRVGSCVDSIGAYYYFFSPPPHSEKLQGHGGDGGDSWDDGVFKNVKKIYVGQGDIGIASLKFEYESETSEVIVGKEHGKKTLLDYEEFELDYPSEYITSIEGCHDKVVGAESGVITMLRFKTNKRTSPPFGLESASSFTIQKEGYKIVGFHGKSSSLISQIGVHVVPITE
;
A
#
# COMPACT_ATOMS: atom_id res chain seq x y z
N MET A 1 28.53 -0.89 -8.68
CA MET A 1 29.00 0.32 -7.95
C MET A 1 28.59 0.19 -6.49
N ALA A 2 29.49 0.50 -5.55
CA ALA A 2 29.17 0.42 -4.12
C ALA A 2 28.29 1.62 -3.69
N LEU A 3 27.27 1.36 -2.88
CA LEU A 3 26.42 2.39 -2.28
C LEU A 3 26.95 2.73 -0.89
N LYS A 4 27.24 4.01 -0.64
CA LYS A 4 27.56 4.52 0.69
C LYS A 4 26.27 4.85 1.44
N VAL A 5 26.08 4.29 2.62
CA VAL A 5 25.01 4.69 3.56
C VAL A 5 25.62 5.53 4.65
N GLU A 6 25.03 6.70 4.90
CA GLU A 6 25.49 7.66 5.90
C GLU A 6 25.55 7.06 7.31
N ALA A 7 26.53 7.53 8.07
CA ALA A 7 26.77 7.03 9.42
C ALA A 7 25.62 7.41 10.38
N LYS A 8 25.29 6.48 11.28
CA LYS A 8 24.32 6.67 12.36
C LYS A 8 25.07 6.85 13.68
N GLY A 9 24.62 7.78 14.51
CA GLY A 9 25.34 8.26 15.70
C GLY A 9 25.69 9.75 15.58
N GLY A 10 26.67 10.20 16.36
CA GLY A 10 27.16 11.58 16.29
C GLY A 10 28.44 11.74 15.47
N ASN A 11 28.74 13.00 15.15
CA ASN A 11 29.95 13.40 14.40
C ASN A 11 31.12 13.72 15.33
N GLY A 12 31.11 13.19 16.56
CA GLY A 12 32.17 13.41 17.56
C GLY A 12 33.41 12.59 17.22
N GLY A 13 34.60 13.17 17.43
CA GLY A 13 35.87 12.50 17.17
C GLY A 13 36.39 12.68 15.74
N LYS A 14 37.26 11.77 15.31
CA LYS A 14 37.86 11.77 13.97
C LYS A 14 37.05 10.90 13.02
N GLU A 15 36.84 11.40 11.81
CA GLU A 15 36.28 10.60 10.72
C GLU A 15 37.25 9.47 10.33
N TRP A 16 36.69 8.31 10.00
CA TRP A 16 37.40 7.15 9.51
C TRP A 16 36.61 6.45 8.40
N ASP A 17 37.33 5.83 7.47
CA ASP A 17 36.75 5.16 6.31
C ASP A 17 37.66 3.98 5.91
N ASP A 18 37.16 2.76 6.05
CA ASP A 18 37.90 1.55 5.69
C ASP A 18 37.92 1.30 4.18
N ARG A 19 37.18 2.09 3.38
CA ARG A 19 36.96 1.95 1.93
C ARG A 19 35.99 0.82 1.56
N PHE A 20 35.77 0.67 0.27
CA PHE A 20 34.73 -0.21 -0.32
C PHE A 20 35.28 -1.12 -1.42
N ASP A 21 36.60 -1.31 -1.52
CA ASP A 21 37.24 -2.17 -2.52
C ASP A 21 37.41 -3.63 -2.03
N TYR A 22 36.54 -4.05 -1.12
CA TYR A 22 36.50 -5.39 -0.54
C TYR A 22 35.32 -6.23 -1.09
N GLU A 23 35.45 -7.54 -1.00
CA GLU A 23 34.42 -8.52 -1.40
C GLU A 23 33.41 -8.79 -0.27
N GLY A 24 33.78 -8.51 0.99
CA GLY A 24 32.94 -8.75 2.16
C GLY A 24 33.70 -8.69 3.47
N VAL A 25 33.01 -8.96 4.57
CA VAL A 25 33.52 -8.94 5.95
C VAL A 25 33.63 -10.39 6.46
N THR A 26 34.75 -10.77 7.06
CA THR A 26 34.99 -12.12 7.63
C THR A 26 34.99 -12.14 9.15
N LYS A 27 35.45 -11.08 9.81
CA LYS A 27 35.42 -10.97 11.27
C LYS A 27 35.08 -9.57 11.72
N ILE A 28 34.36 -9.49 12.83
CA ILE A 28 34.04 -8.23 13.51
C ILE A 28 34.41 -8.37 14.96
N HIS A 29 35.25 -7.47 15.45
CA HIS A 29 35.65 -7.39 16.85
C HIS A 29 35.02 -6.14 17.44
N VAL A 30 34.20 -6.33 18.48
CA VAL A 30 33.54 -5.23 19.19
C VAL A 30 33.86 -5.32 20.67
N ARG A 31 34.24 -4.19 21.26
CA ARG A 31 34.40 -4.07 22.71
C ARG A 31 33.39 -3.08 23.29
N GLY A 32 32.53 -3.58 24.17
CA GLY A 32 31.69 -2.73 25.02
C GLY A 32 32.49 -2.14 26.19
N GLY A 33 32.16 -0.92 26.58
CA GLY A 33 32.71 -0.22 27.73
C GLY A 33 31.63 0.37 28.64
N ARG A 34 32.02 1.25 29.56
CA ARG A 34 31.07 1.91 30.48
C ARG A 34 30.23 3.01 29.83
N GLU A 35 30.68 3.57 28.72
CA GLU A 35 30.05 4.72 28.05
C GLU A 35 29.47 4.36 26.67
N GLY A 36 29.42 3.07 26.35
CA GLY A 36 29.03 2.53 25.05
C GLY A 36 30.12 1.66 24.43
N ILE A 37 30.12 1.53 23.10
CA ILE A 37 31.12 0.77 22.34
C ILE A 37 32.45 1.54 22.34
N GLN A 38 33.48 0.93 22.93
CA GLN A 38 34.82 1.53 23.03
C GLN A 38 35.58 1.47 21.71
N PHE A 39 35.57 0.31 21.06
CA PHE A 39 36.15 0.18 19.74
C PHE A 39 35.43 -0.88 18.91
N ILE A 40 35.60 -0.72 17.59
CA ILE A 40 35.27 -1.72 16.59
C ILE A 40 36.45 -1.94 15.64
N LYS A 41 36.63 -3.18 15.18
CA LYS A 41 37.61 -3.56 14.16
C LYS A 41 37.00 -4.61 13.25
N PHE A 42 37.28 -4.51 11.97
CA PHE A 42 36.82 -5.44 10.95
C PHE A 42 37.99 -6.20 10.31
N GLU A 43 37.72 -7.41 9.85
CA GLU A 43 38.55 -8.11 8.87
C GLU A 43 37.73 -8.32 7.60
N TYR A 44 38.36 -8.06 6.45
CA TYR A 44 37.72 -8.01 5.14
C TYR A 44 38.31 -9.06 4.19
N VAL A 45 37.56 -9.42 3.16
CA VAL A 45 38.05 -10.23 2.03
C VAL A 45 38.46 -9.31 0.88
N LYS A 46 39.67 -9.50 0.36
CA LYS A 46 40.16 -8.82 -0.84
C LYS A 46 40.96 -9.78 -1.70
N ALA A 47 40.55 -9.97 -2.94
CA ALA A 47 41.14 -10.95 -3.86
C ALA A 47 41.25 -12.35 -3.22
N GLY A 48 40.19 -12.78 -2.54
CA GLY A 48 40.12 -14.07 -1.83
C GLY A 48 40.99 -14.20 -0.56
N LYS A 49 41.68 -13.15 -0.11
CA LYS A 49 42.49 -13.16 1.14
C LYS A 49 41.85 -12.31 2.23
N THR A 50 42.03 -12.73 3.49
CA THR A 50 41.58 -11.94 4.65
C THR A 50 42.60 -10.85 4.98
N ILE A 51 42.13 -9.62 5.15
CA ILE A 51 42.93 -8.43 5.50
C ILE A 51 42.32 -7.80 6.75
N ALA A 52 43.14 -7.55 7.76
CA ALA A 52 42.71 -6.85 8.97
C ALA A 52 42.64 -5.33 8.73
N GLY A 53 41.49 -4.73 9.08
CA GLY A 53 41.30 -3.29 9.11
C GLY A 53 41.88 -2.63 10.38
N PRO A 54 41.95 -1.28 10.39
CA PRO A 54 42.34 -0.52 11.57
C PRO A 54 41.31 -0.66 12.72
N VAL A 55 41.74 -0.27 13.92
CA VAL A 55 40.86 -0.18 15.10
C VAL A 55 40.26 1.22 15.15
N HIS A 56 38.94 1.31 15.30
CA HIS A 56 38.21 2.56 15.42
C HIS A 56 37.71 2.73 16.85
N GLY A 57 38.27 3.70 17.58
CA GLY A 57 38.14 3.86 19.02
C GLY A 57 39.40 3.46 19.79
N VAL A 58 39.33 3.28 21.11
CA VAL A 58 40.50 3.02 21.96
C VAL A 58 40.53 1.56 22.44
N SER A 59 41.67 0.88 22.24
CA SER A 59 41.86 -0.55 22.56
C SER A 59 42.70 -0.82 23.83
N ASP A 60 43.23 0.21 24.49
CA ASP A 60 44.24 0.11 25.57
C ASP A 60 43.70 -0.26 26.97
N ARG A 61 42.37 -0.33 27.16
CA ARG A 61 41.73 -0.66 28.45
C ARG A 61 41.34 -2.14 28.58
N ARG A 62 41.38 -2.68 29.81
CA ARG A 62 40.89 -4.04 30.12
C ARG A 62 39.36 -4.14 29.90
N GLY A 63 38.92 -5.06 29.06
CA GLY A 63 37.50 -5.34 28.79
C GLY A 63 37.32 -6.56 27.88
N LEU A 64 36.12 -7.15 27.87
CA LEU A 64 35.81 -8.32 27.03
C LEU A 64 35.54 -7.88 25.59
N THR A 65 36.32 -8.38 24.65
CA THR A 65 36.07 -8.20 23.21
C THR A 65 35.26 -9.39 22.71
N GLN A 66 34.08 -9.11 22.16
CA GLN A 66 33.29 -10.11 21.45
C GLN A 66 33.71 -10.14 19.99
N THR A 67 33.82 -11.35 19.42
CA THR A 67 34.21 -11.56 18.03
C THR A 67 33.12 -12.33 17.30
N LEU A 68 32.62 -11.75 16.21
CA LEU A 68 31.72 -12.43 15.29
C LEU A 68 32.52 -12.92 14.09
N GLU A 69 32.48 -14.22 13.84
CA GLU A 69 33.02 -14.81 12.62
C GLU A 69 31.92 -14.99 11.57
N ILE A 70 32.21 -14.54 10.35
CA ILE A 70 31.37 -14.61 9.17
C ILE A 70 32.05 -15.55 8.19
N LYS A 71 31.43 -16.71 7.95
CA LYS A 71 32.00 -17.77 7.13
C LYS A 71 31.81 -17.50 5.64
N HIS A 72 32.63 -16.60 5.10
CA HIS A 72 32.58 -16.20 3.69
C HIS A 72 32.63 -17.39 2.72
N MET A 73 33.46 -18.40 3.01
CA MET A 73 33.58 -19.63 2.21
C MET A 73 32.31 -20.50 2.20
N GLU A 74 31.45 -20.36 3.20
CA GLU A 74 30.15 -21.04 3.26
C GLU A 74 29.03 -20.16 2.68
N ASN A 75 29.35 -19.08 1.96
CA ASN A 75 28.38 -18.10 1.45
C ASN A 75 27.61 -17.35 2.55
N GLU A 76 28.26 -17.15 3.71
CA GLU A 76 27.77 -16.25 4.76
C GLU A 76 28.29 -14.82 4.50
N HIS A 77 27.40 -13.83 4.48
CA HIS A 77 27.75 -12.41 4.27
C HIS A 77 26.95 -11.53 5.22
N LEU A 78 27.55 -10.40 5.60
CA LEU A 78 26.91 -9.39 6.44
C LEU A 78 25.87 -8.60 5.63
N ILE A 79 24.64 -8.48 6.13
CA ILE A 79 23.53 -7.83 5.42
C ILE A 79 22.98 -6.61 6.16
N ALA A 80 23.12 -6.55 7.49
CA ALA A 80 22.70 -5.40 8.27
C ALA A 80 23.49 -5.26 9.58
N VAL A 81 23.44 -4.03 10.11
CA VAL A 81 23.85 -3.72 11.48
C VAL A 81 22.73 -2.93 12.14
N GLU A 82 22.27 -3.40 13.29
CA GLU A 82 21.37 -2.66 14.18
C GLU A 82 22.14 -2.21 15.41
N GLY A 83 21.66 -1.14 16.05
CA GLY A 83 22.29 -0.66 17.26
C GLY A 83 21.51 0.45 17.92
N TYR A 84 22.06 0.95 19.01
CA TYR A 84 21.54 2.11 19.74
C TYR A 84 22.66 3.13 19.88
N TYR A 85 22.32 4.42 19.86
CA TYR A 85 23.26 5.50 20.16
C TYR A 85 22.63 6.52 21.11
N LYS A 86 23.46 7.16 21.92
CA LYS A 86 23.01 8.16 22.89
C LYS A 86 22.95 9.53 22.22
N GLU A 87 21.77 10.12 22.06
CA GLU A 87 21.61 11.40 21.33
C GLU A 87 22.47 12.54 21.90
N SER A 88 22.59 12.63 23.23
CA SER A 88 23.32 13.71 23.89
C SER A 88 24.82 13.72 23.61
N THR A 89 25.42 12.55 23.34
CA THR A 89 26.88 12.41 23.09
C THR A 89 27.20 11.90 21.70
N GLY A 90 26.20 11.40 20.98
CA GLY A 90 26.34 10.66 19.74
C GLY A 90 26.89 9.24 19.88
N VAL A 91 27.38 8.81 21.05
CA VAL A 91 28.14 7.56 21.20
C VAL A 91 27.27 6.33 20.99
N ILE A 92 27.74 5.39 20.16
CA ILE A 92 27.11 4.09 19.94
C ILE A 92 27.12 3.30 21.26
N GLN A 93 25.95 2.90 21.73
CA GLN A 93 25.74 2.16 22.96
C GLN A 93 25.77 0.65 22.75
N SER A 94 25.24 0.18 21.62
CA SER A 94 25.28 -1.24 21.26
C SER A 94 25.23 -1.49 19.76
N LEU A 95 25.67 -2.68 19.38
CA LEU A 95 25.65 -3.18 18.01
C LEU A 95 25.20 -4.64 17.98
N GLN A 96 24.36 -4.96 17.01
CA GLN A 96 23.95 -6.31 16.63
C GLN A 96 24.14 -6.47 15.13
N PHE A 97 24.74 -7.57 14.72
CA PHE A 97 25.09 -7.82 13.32
C PHE A 97 24.21 -8.94 12.77
N GLU A 98 23.64 -8.72 11.60
CA GLU A 98 22.83 -9.70 10.90
C GLU A 98 23.56 -10.15 9.64
N THR A 99 23.74 -11.47 9.51
CA THR A 99 24.18 -12.12 8.28
C THR A 99 22.98 -12.77 7.60
N ASN A 100 23.15 -13.18 6.35
CA ASN A 100 22.15 -13.97 5.64
C ASN A 100 21.87 -15.37 6.25
N LYS A 101 22.55 -15.74 7.36
CA LYS A 101 22.38 -17.03 8.03
C LYS A 101 22.07 -16.94 9.51
N LYS A 102 22.49 -15.87 10.19
CA LYS A 102 22.35 -15.73 11.65
C LYS A 102 22.37 -14.26 12.07
N THR A 103 21.86 -14.01 13.26
CA THR A 103 21.99 -12.73 13.94
C THR A 103 22.91 -12.93 15.15
N SER A 104 23.84 -12.00 15.39
CA SER A 104 24.67 -12.03 16.59
C SER A 104 23.86 -11.67 17.83
N ASP A 105 24.41 -11.96 19.01
CA ASP A 105 23.92 -11.33 20.23
C ASP A 105 24.12 -9.80 20.16
N LEU A 106 23.31 -9.07 20.94
CA LEU A 106 23.50 -7.63 21.11
C LEU A 106 24.73 -7.37 21.97
N ILE A 107 25.66 -6.56 21.46
CA ILE A 107 26.90 -6.21 22.15
C ILE A 107 26.76 -4.78 22.66
N GLY A 108 26.71 -4.57 23.98
CA GLY A 108 26.60 -3.23 24.60
C GLY A 108 25.30 -3.04 25.38
N TYR A 109 24.81 -1.81 25.47
CA TYR A 109 23.55 -1.45 26.15
C TYR A 109 22.45 -1.13 25.13
N ASP A 110 21.24 -1.62 25.37
CA ASP A 110 20.01 -1.37 24.59
C ASP A 110 19.36 -0.02 24.92
N GLU A 111 20.17 0.99 25.24
CA GLU A 111 19.73 2.31 25.68
C GLU A 111 20.04 3.39 24.62
N GLY A 112 19.09 4.31 24.43
CA GLY A 112 19.19 5.43 23.49
C GLY A 112 18.37 5.24 22.22
N THR A 113 18.74 5.95 21.15
CA THR A 113 18.01 5.96 19.88
C THR A 113 18.44 4.78 19.02
N LYS A 114 17.48 3.91 18.70
CA LYS A 114 17.70 2.75 17.84
C LYS A 114 18.01 3.19 16.41
N PHE A 115 18.93 2.51 15.75
CA PHE A 115 19.23 2.67 14.34
C PHE A 115 19.41 1.33 13.64
N SER A 116 19.22 1.34 12.32
CA SER A 116 19.49 0.21 11.44
C SER A 116 20.24 0.69 10.19
N ILE A 117 21.30 -0.01 9.84
CA ILE A 117 22.10 0.18 8.62
C ILE A 117 21.89 -1.08 7.79
N ARG A 118 20.98 -0.98 6.82
CA ARG A 118 20.61 -2.07 5.92
C ARG A 118 20.34 -1.49 4.55
N VAL A 119 20.81 -2.16 3.50
CA VAL A 119 20.38 -1.90 2.13
C VAL A 119 19.89 -3.19 1.52
N ARG A 120 18.64 -3.14 1.09
CA ARG A 120 17.92 -4.25 0.50
C ARG A 120 18.66 -4.83 -0.73
N GLY A 121 18.74 -6.15 -0.82
CA GLY A 121 19.39 -6.84 -1.94
C GLY A 121 20.91 -6.67 -2.00
N LYS A 122 21.51 -6.04 -0.99
CA LYS A 122 22.94 -5.75 -0.91
C LYS A 122 23.55 -6.32 0.36
N LYS A 123 24.83 -6.69 0.27
CA LYS A 123 25.67 -7.05 1.41
C LYS A 123 26.60 -5.89 1.77
N ILE A 124 27.00 -5.84 3.03
CA ILE A 124 28.00 -4.90 3.52
C ILE A 124 29.39 -5.40 3.14
N ILE A 125 30.18 -4.49 2.58
CA ILE A 125 31.57 -4.76 2.16
C ILE A 125 32.59 -3.86 2.83
N GLY A 126 32.16 -2.78 3.49
CA GLY A 126 33.06 -1.83 4.12
C GLY A 126 32.30 -0.95 5.11
N PHE A 127 33.05 -0.25 5.95
CA PHE A 127 32.49 0.64 6.98
C PHE A 127 33.20 1.98 6.99
N HIS A 128 32.48 2.99 7.48
CA HIS A 128 33.00 4.34 7.76
C HIS A 128 32.28 4.91 8.97
N GLY A 129 32.75 6.03 9.52
CA GLY A 129 32.09 6.70 10.64
C GLY A 129 33.01 7.66 11.38
N PHE A 130 32.67 7.93 12.64
CA PHE A 130 33.46 8.78 13.52
C PHE A 130 33.83 8.03 14.80
N SER A 131 35.05 8.24 15.30
CA SER A 131 35.49 7.69 16.59
C SER A 131 36.56 8.54 17.26
N GLU A 132 36.59 8.49 18.60
CA GLU A 132 37.68 9.03 19.41
C GLU A 132 37.98 8.07 20.57
N LYS A 133 37.48 8.35 21.78
CA LYS A 133 37.59 7.46 22.94
C LYS A 133 36.64 6.26 22.83
N ASN A 134 35.49 6.48 22.19
CA ASN A 134 34.45 5.50 21.91
C ASN A 134 34.08 5.57 20.42
N LEU A 135 33.27 4.63 19.96
CA LEU A 135 32.66 4.68 18.63
C LEU A 135 31.51 5.69 18.63
N ASN A 136 31.64 6.77 17.87
CA ASN A 136 30.66 7.84 17.82
C ASN A 136 29.63 7.63 16.71
N SER A 137 30.00 7.00 15.61
CA SER A 137 29.03 6.63 14.59
C SER A 137 29.52 5.49 13.72
N LEU A 138 28.58 4.85 13.03
CA LEU A 138 28.85 3.77 12.11
C LEU A 138 28.00 3.94 10.85
N GLY A 139 28.64 3.90 9.69
CA GLY A 139 28.04 3.86 8.36
C GLY A 139 28.65 2.69 7.58
N ALA A 140 28.06 2.33 6.44
CA ALA A 140 28.47 1.15 5.70
C ALA A 140 28.42 1.34 4.18
N TYR A 141 29.26 0.56 3.50
CA TYR A 141 29.29 0.42 2.06
C TYR A 141 28.62 -0.89 1.65
N PHE A 142 27.75 -0.79 0.66
CA PHE A 142 26.91 -1.89 0.21
C PHE A 142 27.16 -2.21 -1.26
N ILE A 143 27.27 -3.50 -1.58
CA ILE A 143 27.25 -3.98 -2.97
C ILE A 143 26.13 -5.01 -3.14
N LYS A 144 25.60 -5.11 -4.36
CA LYS A 144 24.61 -6.12 -4.71
C LYS A 144 25.09 -7.52 -4.30
N MET A 145 24.20 -8.31 -3.72
CA MET A 145 24.52 -9.68 -3.35
C MET A 145 24.86 -10.50 -4.61
N PRO A 146 25.90 -11.35 -4.56
CA PRO A 146 26.23 -12.21 -5.68
C PRO A 146 25.07 -13.16 -5.95
N SER A 147 24.67 -13.25 -7.22
CA SER A 147 23.64 -14.20 -7.64
C SER A 147 24.24 -15.61 -7.76
N THR A 148 23.41 -16.62 -7.50
CA THR A 148 23.76 -18.03 -7.67
C THR A 148 23.24 -18.52 -9.02
N LYS A 149 24.14 -19.01 -9.87
CA LYS A 149 23.80 -19.56 -11.19
C LYS A 149 23.34 -21.02 -11.08
N SER A 150 22.17 -21.35 -11.64
CA SER A 150 21.68 -22.73 -11.72
C SER A 150 22.37 -23.53 -12.84
N ALA A 151 22.26 -24.86 -12.80
CA ALA A 151 22.46 -25.68 -14.00
C ALA A 151 21.37 -25.38 -15.04
N MET A 152 21.69 -25.54 -16.33
CA MET A 152 20.71 -25.41 -17.42
C MET A 152 19.87 -26.70 -17.54
N GLN A 153 18.58 -26.55 -17.85
CA GLN A 153 17.63 -27.63 -18.10
C GLN A 153 17.25 -27.65 -19.59
N GLY A 154 17.22 -28.83 -20.21
CA GLY A 154 16.97 -29.00 -21.64
C GLY A 154 18.19 -29.47 -22.45
N GLY A 155 18.17 -29.23 -23.76
CA GLY A 155 19.20 -29.64 -24.70
C GLY A 155 20.55 -28.97 -24.48
N GLN A 156 21.60 -29.81 -24.39
CA GLN A 156 22.99 -29.37 -24.16
C GLN A 156 23.87 -29.50 -25.42
N GLY A 157 23.45 -30.27 -26.42
CA GLY A 157 24.26 -30.64 -27.58
C GLY A 157 24.14 -29.74 -28.81
N THR A 158 23.17 -28.81 -28.82
CA THR A 158 22.85 -27.95 -29.98
C THR A 158 22.69 -26.49 -29.57
N GLY A 159 22.57 -25.59 -30.55
CA GLY A 159 22.34 -24.16 -30.32
C GLY A 159 23.56 -23.38 -29.84
N LYS A 160 23.50 -22.04 -29.87
CA LYS A 160 24.50 -21.14 -29.29
C LYS A 160 24.14 -20.84 -27.84
N SER A 161 25.13 -20.83 -26.95
CA SER A 161 24.92 -20.44 -25.55
C SER A 161 24.60 -18.95 -25.44
N TYR A 162 23.74 -18.60 -24.50
CA TYR A 162 23.51 -17.23 -24.06
C TYR A 162 23.56 -17.15 -22.53
N ASP A 163 23.93 -15.99 -22.03
CA ASP A 163 24.00 -15.70 -20.61
C ASP A 163 23.65 -14.22 -20.41
N ASP A 164 22.52 -13.95 -19.78
CA ASP A 164 22.09 -12.57 -19.52
C ASP A 164 22.81 -11.97 -18.31
N GLY A 165 23.44 -12.81 -17.47
CA GLY A 165 24.00 -12.42 -16.19
C GLY A 165 22.95 -12.39 -15.07
N GLY A 166 23.42 -12.30 -13.82
CA GLY A 166 22.57 -12.23 -12.62
C GLY A 166 22.68 -10.90 -11.88
N ASP A 167 23.10 -9.84 -12.58
CA ASP A 167 23.31 -8.50 -12.03
C ASP A 167 22.07 -7.61 -12.10
N PHE A 168 20.95 -8.10 -12.65
CA PHE A 168 19.68 -7.38 -12.69
C PHE A 168 18.95 -7.41 -11.34
N ASP A 169 18.20 -6.35 -11.03
CA ASP A 169 17.44 -6.21 -9.79
C ASP A 169 16.17 -7.07 -9.81
N GLY A 170 15.72 -7.51 -10.98
CA GLY A 170 14.66 -8.49 -11.14
C GLY A 170 14.10 -8.51 -12.55
N VAL A 171 13.03 -9.27 -12.74
CA VAL A 171 12.35 -9.40 -14.03
C VAL A 171 11.04 -8.63 -13.97
N ARG A 172 10.82 -7.71 -14.91
CA ARG A 172 9.59 -6.91 -15.04
C ARG A 172 8.58 -7.59 -15.96
N LYS A 173 9.05 -8.15 -17.07
CA LYS A 173 8.19 -8.85 -18.05
C LYS A 173 8.90 -10.04 -18.65
N VAL A 174 8.12 -11.06 -18.96
CA VAL A 174 8.53 -12.25 -19.69
C VAL A 174 7.68 -12.40 -20.93
N TYR A 175 8.30 -12.71 -22.06
CA TYR A 175 7.59 -13.12 -23.27
C TYR A 175 8.11 -14.47 -23.71
N VAL A 176 7.20 -15.40 -23.99
CA VAL A 176 7.53 -16.74 -24.49
C VAL A 176 6.71 -17.01 -25.74
N THR A 177 7.37 -17.41 -26.82
CA THR A 177 6.73 -17.78 -28.08
C THR A 177 6.87 -19.28 -28.31
N SER A 178 5.75 -19.94 -28.59
CA SER A 178 5.71 -21.35 -28.96
C SER A 178 4.97 -21.54 -30.28
N ASP A 179 5.43 -22.46 -31.11
CA ASP A 179 4.75 -22.85 -32.35
C ASP A 179 3.76 -24.01 -32.16
N GLY A 180 3.51 -24.42 -30.91
CA GLY A 180 2.65 -25.56 -30.58
C GLY A 180 3.41 -26.89 -30.44
N THR A 181 4.69 -26.94 -30.79
CA THR A 181 5.55 -28.13 -30.60
C THR A 181 6.72 -27.86 -29.66
N ALA A 182 7.32 -26.68 -29.75
CA ALA A 182 8.48 -26.27 -28.96
C ALA A 182 8.40 -24.78 -28.57
N ILE A 183 9.26 -24.38 -27.64
CA ILE A 183 9.52 -22.97 -27.35
C ILE A 183 10.51 -22.44 -28.38
N ARG A 184 10.06 -21.46 -29.15
CA ARG A 184 10.80 -20.88 -30.29
C ARG A 184 11.58 -19.64 -29.89
N HIS A 185 11.05 -18.87 -28.94
CA HIS A 185 11.63 -17.60 -28.53
C HIS A 185 11.30 -17.24 -27.09
N VAL A 186 12.26 -16.61 -26.41
CA VAL A 186 12.09 -16.01 -25.08
C VAL A 186 12.65 -14.60 -25.07
N LYS A 187 11.92 -13.67 -24.45
CA LYS A 187 12.34 -12.30 -24.20
C LYS A 187 12.11 -11.97 -22.73
N PHE A 188 13.04 -11.26 -22.13
CA PHE A 188 12.97 -10.79 -20.75
C PHE A 188 13.23 -9.28 -20.73
N ASP A 189 12.34 -8.54 -20.07
CA ASP A 189 12.57 -7.14 -19.71
C ASP A 189 12.97 -7.14 -18.23
N TYR A 190 14.23 -6.82 -17.96
CA TYR A 190 14.84 -6.78 -16.64
C TYR A 190 14.82 -5.38 -16.05
N ASP A 191 14.80 -5.28 -14.72
CA ASP A 191 15.13 -4.06 -14.00
C ASP A 191 16.64 -3.98 -13.74
N ASN A 192 17.27 -2.88 -14.14
CA ASN A 192 18.65 -2.56 -13.81
C ASN A 192 18.73 -1.16 -13.22
N ALA A 193 18.79 -1.08 -11.89
CA ALA A 193 18.80 0.15 -11.12
C ALA A 193 17.62 1.08 -11.47
N GLY A 194 16.42 0.51 -11.65
CA GLY A 194 15.21 1.26 -12.03
C GLY A 194 15.02 1.48 -13.54
N ASN A 195 16.03 1.17 -14.36
CA ASN A 195 15.92 1.23 -15.82
C ASN A 195 15.51 -0.14 -16.39
N GLU A 196 14.80 -0.12 -17.51
CA GLU A 196 14.41 -1.35 -18.20
C GLU A 196 15.50 -1.79 -19.19
N GLU A 197 15.93 -3.05 -19.09
CA GLU A 197 16.85 -3.67 -20.04
C GLU A 197 16.27 -4.93 -20.66
N THR A 198 16.16 -4.94 -21.98
CA THR A 198 15.64 -6.08 -22.73
C THR A 198 16.75 -7.05 -23.15
N ARG A 199 16.48 -8.35 -23.02
CA ARG A 199 17.23 -9.46 -23.63
C ARG A 199 16.29 -10.39 -24.38
N GLU A 200 16.66 -10.81 -25.58
CA GLU A 200 15.82 -11.63 -26.46
C GLU A 200 16.62 -12.77 -27.09
N ARG A 201 16.03 -13.98 -27.16
CA ARG A 201 16.63 -15.20 -27.72
C ARG A 201 15.64 -15.96 -28.59
N GLY A 202 16.12 -16.53 -29.67
CA GLY A 202 15.35 -17.41 -30.56
C GLY A 202 14.59 -16.66 -31.64
N GLU A 203 13.65 -17.34 -32.28
CA GLU A 203 12.89 -16.81 -33.41
C GLU A 203 11.41 -16.64 -33.05
N LYS A 204 10.82 -15.49 -33.38
CA LYS A 204 9.41 -15.14 -33.11
C LYS A 204 8.44 -15.87 -34.06
N ILE A 205 8.50 -17.20 -34.07
CA ILE A 205 7.63 -18.07 -34.88
C ILE A 205 6.60 -18.72 -33.96
N GLY A 206 5.31 -18.55 -34.25
CA GLY A 206 4.21 -19.10 -33.47
C GLY A 206 3.49 -18.07 -32.59
N THR A 207 2.90 -18.53 -31.50
CA THR A 207 2.09 -17.72 -30.59
C THR A 207 2.91 -17.23 -29.40
N GLN A 208 3.01 -15.90 -29.28
CA GLN A 208 3.66 -15.24 -28.15
C GLN A 208 2.68 -15.03 -26.99
N HIS A 209 3.18 -15.25 -25.78
CA HIS A 209 2.51 -14.98 -24.52
C HIS A 209 3.35 -14.03 -23.70
N GLU A 210 2.70 -13.11 -22.99
CA GLU A 210 3.32 -12.17 -22.07
C GLU A 210 2.93 -12.49 -20.62
N PHE A 211 3.87 -12.31 -19.70
CA PHE A 211 3.62 -12.31 -18.27
C PHE A 211 4.35 -11.13 -17.62
N THR A 212 3.58 -10.14 -17.16
CA THR A 212 4.08 -8.97 -16.44
C THR A 212 4.19 -9.25 -14.95
N ILE A 213 5.29 -8.84 -14.33
CA ILE A 213 5.58 -8.97 -12.91
C ILE A 213 5.56 -7.57 -12.30
N ASN A 214 4.85 -7.37 -11.19
CA ASN A 214 4.83 -6.10 -10.47
C ASN A 214 6.13 -5.89 -9.66
N HIS A 215 7.26 -5.80 -10.35
CA HIS A 215 8.57 -5.52 -9.74
C HIS A 215 8.61 -4.08 -9.19
N PRO A 216 9.21 -3.81 -8.01
CA PRO A 216 9.98 -4.72 -7.16
C PRO A 216 9.18 -5.44 -6.05
N TYR A 217 7.85 -5.35 -6.08
CA TYR A 217 6.93 -5.88 -5.05
C TYR A 217 6.56 -7.35 -5.24
N GLU A 218 6.61 -7.80 -6.48
CA GLU A 218 6.45 -9.17 -6.95
C GLU A 218 7.72 -9.57 -7.71
N TYR A 219 8.10 -10.83 -7.59
CA TYR A 219 9.27 -11.39 -8.28
C TYR A 219 9.03 -12.86 -8.61
N ILE A 220 9.73 -13.36 -9.61
CA ILE A 220 9.65 -14.76 -10.03
C ILE A 220 10.37 -15.62 -8.97
N THR A 221 9.66 -16.60 -8.41
CA THR A 221 10.19 -17.55 -7.42
C THR A 221 10.56 -18.88 -8.04
N SER A 222 9.84 -19.29 -9.09
CA SER A 222 10.16 -20.51 -9.81
C SER A 222 9.74 -20.46 -11.27
N VAL A 223 10.45 -21.25 -12.08
CA VAL A 223 10.07 -21.56 -13.47
C VAL A 223 9.94 -23.08 -13.59
N GLU A 224 8.76 -23.53 -13.96
CA GLU A 224 8.48 -24.94 -14.26
C GLU A 224 8.42 -25.12 -15.77
N GLY A 225 8.90 -26.25 -16.27
CA GLY A 225 8.88 -26.52 -17.69
C GLY A 225 9.04 -27.98 -18.05
N SER A 226 9.07 -28.25 -19.35
CA SER A 226 9.32 -29.57 -19.91
C SER A 226 10.24 -29.45 -21.11
N TYR A 227 10.98 -30.52 -21.41
CA TYR A 227 11.80 -30.63 -22.62
C TYR A 227 11.76 -32.04 -23.19
N ALA A 228 11.83 -32.16 -24.51
CA ALA A 228 11.79 -33.43 -25.23
C ALA A 228 12.54 -33.35 -26.56
N VAL A 229 12.78 -34.51 -27.15
CA VAL A 229 13.14 -34.60 -28.57
C VAL A 229 11.87 -34.38 -29.39
N THR A 230 11.84 -33.33 -30.20
CA THR A 230 10.66 -32.95 -31.00
C THR A 230 10.97 -32.94 -32.48
N GLN A 231 10.07 -33.48 -33.30
CA GLN A 231 10.08 -33.30 -34.76
C GLN A 231 9.43 -31.95 -35.10
N PRO A 232 9.95 -31.20 -36.10
CA PRO A 232 10.97 -31.59 -37.08
C PRO A 232 12.42 -31.30 -36.65
N TYR A 233 12.67 -30.84 -35.43
CA TYR A 233 13.98 -30.34 -35.01
C TYR A 233 15.03 -31.42 -34.78
N GLY A 234 14.62 -32.63 -34.41
CA GLY A 234 15.51 -33.78 -34.23
C GLY A 234 16.51 -33.64 -33.07
N CYS A 235 16.33 -32.65 -32.19
CA CYS A 235 17.15 -32.41 -31.00
C CYS A 235 16.26 -32.18 -29.76
N ILE A 236 16.88 -32.17 -28.58
CA ILE A 236 16.19 -31.86 -27.31
C ILE A 236 15.97 -30.35 -27.21
N VAL A 237 14.72 -29.93 -27.07
CA VAL A 237 14.33 -28.52 -26.94
C VAL A 237 13.33 -28.34 -25.80
N LEU A 238 13.19 -27.11 -25.31
CA LEU A 238 12.13 -26.77 -24.37
C LEU A 238 10.78 -26.87 -25.07
N THR A 239 9.83 -27.54 -24.43
CA THR A 239 8.47 -27.75 -24.94
C THR A 239 7.44 -26.92 -24.19
N SER A 240 7.65 -26.69 -22.89
CA SER A 240 6.78 -25.83 -22.09
C SER A 240 7.50 -24.99 -21.05
N LEU A 241 6.95 -23.82 -20.73
CA LEU A 241 7.36 -22.96 -19.60
C LEU A 241 6.17 -22.40 -18.83
N THR A 242 6.30 -22.31 -17.51
CA THR A 242 5.34 -21.74 -16.55
C THR A 242 6.10 -20.97 -15.48
N PHE A 243 5.68 -19.75 -15.15
CA PHE A 243 6.35 -18.88 -14.18
C PHE A 243 5.48 -18.72 -12.94
N LYS A 244 6.08 -18.82 -11.74
CA LYS A 244 5.40 -18.57 -10.46
C LYS A 244 6.06 -17.41 -9.74
N THR A 245 5.28 -16.65 -8.98
CA THR A 245 5.74 -15.43 -8.30
C THR A 245 5.57 -15.49 -6.79
N SER A 246 6.27 -14.57 -6.11
CA SER A 246 6.21 -14.39 -4.66
C SER A 246 4.85 -13.96 -4.12
N LYS A 247 3.93 -13.49 -4.99
CA LYS A 247 2.55 -13.18 -4.63
C LYS A 247 1.59 -14.34 -4.92
N GLY A 248 2.11 -15.53 -5.20
CA GLY A 248 1.32 -16.72 -5.52
C GLY A 248 0.69 -16.70 -6.91
N ARG A 249 1.01 -15.71 -7.76
CA ARG A 249 0.55 -15.70 -9.14
C ARG A 249 1.31 -16.75 -9.95
N THR A 250 0.60 -17.41 -10.84
CA THR A 250 1.18 -18.39 -11.78
C THR A 250 0.77 -17.98 -13.19
N SER A 251 1.73 -17.93 -14.12
CA SER A 251 1.44 -17.72 -15.54
C SER A 251 0.71 -18.93 -16.11
N SER A 252 0.07 -18.79 -17.27
CA SER A 252 -0.33 -19.97 -18.04
C SER A 252 0.89 -20.80 -18.44
N THR A 253 0.73 -22.11 -18.57
CA THR A 253 1.73 -22.97 -19.21
C THR A 253 1.77 -22.67 -20.71
N ILE A 254 2.93 -22.24 -21.19
CA ILE A 254 3.15 -21.89 -22.60
C ILE A 254 3.83 -23.07 -23.28
N GLY A 255 3.25 -23.55 -24.39
CA GLY A 255 3.72 -24.73 -25.11
C GLY A 255 3.26 -26.07 -24.49
N PRO A 256 3.37 -27.19 -25.20
CA PRO A 256 2.90 -28.49 -24.72
C PRO A 256 3.83 -29.04 -23.62
N PRO A 257 3.31 -29.45 -22.44
CA PRO A 257 4.13 -30.01 -21.35
C PRO A 257 4.51 -31.47 -21.63
N THR A 258 5.30 -31.68 -22.69
CA THR A 258 5.72 -33.00 -23.20
C THR A 258 7.18 -33.29 -22.86
N GLY A 259 7.47 -34.54 -22.50
CA GLY A 259 8.82 -34.98 -22.16
C GLY A 259 9.16 -34.87 -20.67
N THR A 260 10.44 -34.59 -20.39
CA THR A 260 10.98 -34.52 -19.04
C THR A 260 10.66 -33.17 -18.41
N LYS A 261 10.01 -33.19 -17.25
CA LYS A 261 9.69 -31.98 -16.47
C LYS A 261 10.89 -31.50 -15.67
N PHE A 262 10.99 -30.19 -15.47
CA PHE A 262 11.98 -29.56 -14.61
C PHE A 262 11.38 -28.40 -13.82
N VAL A 263 12.06 -28.05 -12.74
CA VAL A 263 11.75 -26.88 -11.92
C VAL A 263 13.06 -26.13 -11.65
N LEU A 264 13.08 -24.85 -11.97
CA LEU A 264 14.09 -23.90 -11.56
C LEU A 264 13.55 -23.15 -10.35
N GLU A 265 14.00 -23.53 -9.16
CA GLU A 265 13.63 -22.86 -7.91
C GLU A 265 14.81 -22.85 -6.94
N SER A 266 14.81 -21.86 -6.05
CA SER A 266 15.73 -21.79 -4.92
C SER A 266 15.01 -21.10 -3.75
N LYS A 267 14.93 -21.79 -2.60
CA LYS A 267 14.14 -21.35 -1.45
C LYS A 267 14.56 -19.95 -0.99
N GLY A 268 13.59 -19.04 -0.87
CA GLY A 268 13.82 -17.68 -0.36
C GLY A 268 14.60 -16.75 -1.29
N THR A 269 14.69 -17.06 -2.59
CA THR A 269 15.42 -16.25 -3.57
C THR A 269 14.53 -15.88 -4.76
N ALA A 270 14.81 -14.75 -5.41
CA ALA A 270 14.18 -14.36 -6.67
C ALA A 270 15.04 -14.82 -7.86
N ILE A 271 14.38 -15.16 -8.95
CA ILE A 271 15.03 -15.27 -10.26
C ILE A 271 15.22 -13.87 -10.83
N VAL A 272 16.48 -13.50 -11.05
CA VAL A 272 16.88 -12.17 -11.52
C VAL A 272 17.49 -12.18 -12.93
N GLY A 273 17.83 -13.35 -13.45
CA GLY A 273 18.46 -13.48 -14.76
C GLY A 273 18.31 -14.88 -15.32
N PHE A 274 18.53 -15.02 -16.62
CA PHE A 274 18.46 -16.29 -17.32
C PHE A 274 19.72 -16.56 -18.17
N HIS A 275 20.04 -17.84 -18.33
CA HIS A 275 21.07 -18.33 -19.24
C HIS A 275 20.56 -19.59 -19.93
N GLY A 276 21.21 -20.04 -21.00
CA GLY A 276 20.70 -21.17 -21.76
C GLY A 276 21.39 -21.39 -23.09
N ARG A 277 20.73 -22.15 -23.96
CA ARG A 277 21.15 -22.37 -25.34
C ARG A 277 19.99 -22.16 -26.29
N VAL A 278 20.29 -21.60 -27.45
CA VAL A 278 19.29 -21.30 -28.48
C VAL A 278 19.82 -21.66 -29.86
N GLY A 279 19.15 -22.57 -30.53
CA GLY A 279 19.37 -22.93 -31.92
C GLY A 279 18.23 -22.41 -32.77
N SER A 280 17.65 -23.29 -33.59
CA SER A 280 16.36 -23.00 -34.21
C SER A 280 15.27 -22.84 -33.15
N CYS A 281 15.33 -23.58 -32.04
CA CYS A 281 14.44 -23.43 -30.87
C CYS A 281 15.22 -22.93 -29.65
N VAL A 282 14.51 -22.68 -28.54
CA VAL A 282 15.15 -22.55 -27.23
C VAL A 282 15.45 -23.95 -26.72
N ASP A 283 16.73 -24.33 -26.77
CA ASP A 283 17.19 -25.68 -26.49
C ASP A 283 17.18 -25.93 -24.97
N SER A 284 17.66 -24.96 -24.19
CA SER A 284 17.73 -25.05 -22.73
C SER A 284 17.64 -23.70 -22.04
N ILE A 285 17.25 -23.73 -20.76
CA ILE A 285 17.16 -22.57 -19.87
C ILE A 285 17.69 -22.89 -18.46
N GLY A 286 18.38 -21.94 -17.86
CA GLY A 286 18.79 -21.90 -16.46
C GLY A 286 18.54 -20.50 -15.90
N ALA A 287 18.64 -20.35 -14.58
CA ALA A 287 18.30 -19.13 -13.86
C ALA A 287 19.48 -18.65 -13.00
N TYR A 288 19.51 -17.34 -12.75
CA TYR A 288 20.28 -16.72 -11.67
C TYR A 288 19.35 -16.39 -10.52
N TYR A 289 19.71 -16.86 -9.33
CA TYR A 289 18.98 -16.63 -8.10
C TYR A 289 19.68 -15.54 -7.28
N SER A 290 18.96 -14.54 -6.82
CA SER A 290 19.47 -13.56 -5.87
C SER A 290 18.60 -13.54 -4.61
N GLN A 291 19.23 -13.31 -3.46
CA GLN A 291 18.49 -13.04 -2.23
C GLN A 291 17.77 -11.71 -2.40
N PHE A 292 16.49 -11.80 -2.72
CA PHE A 292 15.62 -10.65 -2.92
C PHE A 292 14.71 -10.58 -1.70
N LEU A 293 15.01 -9.64 -0.81
CA LEU A 293 13.97 -9.13 0.09
C LEU A 293 12.97 -8.40 -0.81
N PRO A 294 11.64 -8.58 -0.73
CA PRO A 294 10.68 -7.73 -1.45
C PRO A 294 10.76 -6.28 -0.95
N SER A 295 10.31 -5.33 -1.77
CA SER A 295 10.09 -3.97 -1.28
C SER A 295 8.81 -4.14 -0.53
N GLN A 296 8.77 -3.73 0.73
CA GLN A 296 7.53 -3.10 1.09
C GLN A 296 7.36 -1.91 0.16
N GLU A 297 6.21 -1.90 -0.52
CA GLU A 297 5.58 -0.66 -0.95
C GLU A 297 5.78 0.36 0.17
N THR A 298 6.33 1.53 -0.20
CA THR A 298 6.78 2.53 0.76
C THR A 298 5.64 2.79 1.73
N ALA A 299 5.83 2.32 2.97
CA ALA A 299 4.75 2.36 3.93
C ALA A 299 4.40 3.82 4.20
N LEU A 300 3.12 4.15 4.08
CA LEU A 300 2.63 5.45 4.49
C LEU A 300 2.76 5.53 6.01
N LYS A 301 3.66 6.39 6.49
CA LYS A 301 3.75 6.73 7.91
C LYS A 301 2.66 7.75 8.22
N VAL A 302 1.71 7.38 9.08
CA VAL A 302 0.76 8.31 9.68
C VAL A 302 1.34 8.76 11.02
N GLU A 303 1.42 10.07 11.21
CA GLU A 303 2.01 10.68 12.40
C GLU A 303 1.27 10.28 13.68
N ALA A 304 2.03 10.19 14.77
CA ALA A 304 1.50 9.73 16.05
C ALA A 304 0.51 10.75 16.63
N LYS A 305 -0.60 10.25 17.19
CA LYS A 305 -1.61 11.02 17.91
C LYS A 305 -1.39 10.85 19.42
N GLY A 306 -1.57 11.93 20.18
CA GLY A 306 -1.21 12.02 21.60
C GLY A 306 -0.03 12.97 21.85
N GLY A 307 0.59 12.85 23.03
CA GLY A 307 1.74 13.64 23.43
C GLY A 307 3.09 13.08 22.97
N LYS A 308 4.10 13.96 22.94
CA LYS A 308 5.52 13.60 22.72
C LYS A 308 6.29 13.36 24.02
N GLY A 309 5.57 13.06 25.11
CA GLY A 309 6.17 12.76 26.41
C GLY A 309 6.84 11.39 26.40
N GLY A 310 7.97 11.24 27.09
CA GLY A 310 8.71 9.98 27.19
C GLY A 310 9.70 9.73 26.05
N VAL A 311 10.03 8.46 25.84
CA VAL A 311 11.02 8.02 24.84
C VAL A 311 10.31 7.65 23.55
N HIS A 312 10.85 8.11 22.42
CA HIS A 312 10.37 7.71 21.10
C HIS A 312 10.66 6.23 20.83
N TRP A 313 9.68 5.51 20.31
CA TRP A 313 9.79 4.12 19.91
C TRP A 313 9.22 3.93 18.50
N ASP A 314 9.78 2.96 17.77
CA ASP A 314 9.39 2.66 16.39
C ASP A 314 9.65 1.18 16.11
N ASP A 315 8.59 0.41 15.86
CA ASP A 315 8.67 -1.02 15.54
C ASP A 315 9.06 -1.28 14.07
N GLY A 316 9.14 -0.22 13.27
CA GLY A 316 9.46 -0.28 11.85
C GLY A 316 8.26 -0.55 10.96
N SER A 317 8.54 -0.56 9.65
CA SER A 317 7.57 -0.86 8.58
C SER A 317 7.93 -2.12 7.79
N ASP A 318 8.82 -2.96 8.34
CA ASP A 318 9.38 -4.15 7.68
C ASP A 318 8.52 -5.41 7.87
N SER A 319 7.42 -5.32 8.61
CA SER A 319 6.47 -6.42 8.87
C SER A 319 5.36 -6.59 7.83
N GLU A 320 4.96 -7.83 7.56
CA GLU A 320 3.92 -8.16 6.60
C GLU A 320 2.51 -7.90 7.15
N SER A 321 2.32 -8.08 8.46
CA SER A 321 1.06 -7.86 9.17
C SER A 321 1.23 -7.88 10.70
N VAL A 322 0.16 -7.54 11.43
CA VAL A 322 0.03 -7.63 12.89
C VAL A 322 -0.86 -8.83 13.23
N THR A 323 -0.47 -9.67 14.18
CA THR A 323 -1.20 -10.91 14.54
C THR A 323 -1.76 -10.90 15.95
N LYS A 324 -1.14 -10.18 16.87
CA LYS A 324 -1.66 -10.03 18.22
C LYS A 324 -1.31 -8.67 18.79
N ILE A 325 -2.23 -8.10 19.54
CA ILE A 325 -2.05 -6.83 20.23
C ILE A 325 -2.31 -7.05 21.71
N HIS A 326 -1.44 -6.50 22.55
CA HIS A 326 -1.56 -6.53 24.01
C HIS A 326 -1.63 -5.09 24.50
N VAL A 327 -2.72 -4.73 25.17
CA VAL A 327 -2.92 -3.38 25.73
C VAL A 327 -3.15 -3.50 27.23
N ARG A 328 -2.39 -2.76 28.03
CA ARG A 328 -2.60 -2.69 29.47
C ARG A 328 -3.16 -1.35 29.87
N GLY A 329 -4.37 -1.35 30.44
CA GLY A 329 -4.97 -0.18 31.08
C GLY A 329 -4.52 -0.02 32.53
N GLY A 330 -4.25 1.22 32.94
CA GLY A 330 -3.96 1.63 34.31
C GLY A 330 -4.75 2.88 34.70
N LEU A 331 -4.57 3.37 35.94
CA LEU A 331 -5.36 4.48 36.50
C LEU A 331 -5.21 5.82 35.76
N GLU A 332 -4.12 6.01 35.02
CA GLU A 332 -3.78 7.26 34.31
C GLU A 332 -3.91 7.12 32.78
N GLY A 333 -4.49 6.02 32.30
CA GLY A 333 -4.61 5.69 30.89
C GLY A 333 -3.93 4.36 30.53
N ILE A 334 -3.56 4.20 29.26
CA ILE A 334 -2.85 3.03 28.75
C ILE A 334 -1.41 3.04 29.26
N GLN A 335 -1.05 2.04 30.05
CA GLN A 335 0.27 1.86 30.63
C GLN A 335 1.28 1.37 29.59
N PHE A 336 0.93 0.30 28.87
CA PHE A 336 1.76 -0.21 27.80
C PHE A 336 0.96 -0.78 26.64
N ILE A 337 1.62 -0.82 25.48
CA ILE A 337 1.20 -1.59 24.32
C ILE A 337 2.34 -2.49 23.83
N LYS A 338 1.98 -3.67 23.31
CA LYS A 338 2.90 -4.61 22.67
C LYS A 338 2.22 -5.27 21.49
N PHE A 339 2.97 -5.52 20.43
CA PHE A 339 2.49 -6.15 19.21
C PHE A 339 3.23 -7.46 18.93
N GLU A 340 2.56 -8.39 18.24
CA GLU A 340 3.17 -9.51 17.54
C GLU A 340 2.98 -9.29 16.04
N TYR A 341 4.05 -9.46 15.27
CA TYR A 341 4.09 -9.18 13.83
C TYR A 341 4.41 -10.45 13.04
N VAL A 342 3.98 -10.50 11.78
CA VAL A 342 4.46 -11.48 10.80
C VAL A 342 5.64 -10.90 10.04
N LYS A 343 6.79 -11.56 10.08
CA LYS A 343 7.96 -11.24 9.26
C LYS A 343 8.47 -12.51 8.57
N ALA A 344 8.54 -12.50 7.25
CA ALA A 344 8.93 -13.66 6.44
C ALA A 344 8.10 -14.92 6.77
N GLY A 345 6.79 -14.75 6.96
CA GLY A 345 5.87 -15.83 7.35
C GLY A 345 5.95 -16.32 8.79
N ASN A 346 6.86 -15.79 9.63
CA ASN A 346 6.98 -16.18 11.04
C ASN A 346 6.38 -15.11 11.96
N THR A 347 5.77 -15.54 13.07
CA THR A 347 5.30 -14.62 14.11
C THR A 347 6.46 -14.22 15.03
N ILE A 348 6.69 -12.92 15.18
CA ILE A 348 7.74 -12.34 16.03
C ILE A 348 7.08 -11.42 17.05
N ALA A 349 7.39 -11.61 18.33
CA ALA A 349 6.94 -10.73 19.39
C ALA A 349 7.77 -9.43 19.40
N GLY A 350 7.08 -8.29 19.34
CA GLY A 350 7.65 -6.96 19.50
C GLY A 350 7.97 -6.61 20.96
N LEU A 351 8.57 -5.45 21.15
CA LEU A 351 8.89 -4.89 22.46
C LEU A 351 7.63 -4.37 23.17
N VAL A 352 7.75 -4.16 24.47
CA VAL A 352 6.73 -3.50 25.29
C VAL A 352 7.02 -2.00 25.27
N HIS A 353 6.04 -1.20 24.89
CA HIS A 353 6.15 0.27 24.85
C HIS A 353 5.34 0.85 26.01
N GLY A 354 6.04 1.33 27.04
CA GLY A 354 5.49 1.76 28.32
C GLY A 354 5.96 0.87 29.49
N VAL A 355 5.38 1.05 30.68
CA VAL A 355 5.77 0.28 31.88
C VAL A 355 4.61 -0.55 32.40
N SER A 356 4.90 -1.78 32.86
CA SER A 356 3.89 -2.64 33.49
C SER A 356 3.73 -2.31 34.98
N GLY A 357 2.56 -1.76 35.37
CA GLY A 357 2.17 -1.48 36.76
C GLY A 357 0.98 -2.31 37.23
N ARG A 358 0.24 -1.89 38.27
CA ARG A 358 -1.09 -2.47 38.58
C ARG A 358 -2.07 -2.07 37.47
N GLY A 359 -2.82 -3.03 36.92
CA GLY A 359 -3.69 -2.82 35.77
C GLY A 359 -4.21 -4.13 35.19
N MET A 360 -5.03 -4.03 34.14
CA MET A 360 -5.57 -5.18 33.40
C MET A 360 -5.04 -5.18 31.97
N THR A 361 -4.49 -6.31 31.53
CA THR A 361 -4.04 -6.50 30.16
C THR A 361 -5.15 -7.17 29.36
N GLN A 362 -5.53 -6.55 28.26
CA GLN A 362 -6.44 -7.09 27.26
C GLN A 362 -5.64 -7.45 26.01
N THR A 363 -6.11 -8.47 25.29
CA THR A 363 -5.47 -8.95 24.07
C THR A 363 -6.45 -8.94 22.91
N PHE A 364 -5.94 -8.72 21.71
CA PHE A 364 -6.70 -8.80 20.48
C PHE A 364 -5.95 -9.61 19.45
N ASP A 365 -6.50 -10.77 19.08
CA ASP A 365 -5.95 -11.70 18.11
C ASP A 365 -6.46 -11.41 16.70
N ILE A 366 -5.55 -11.40 15.72
CA ILE A 366 -5.81 -11.15 14.31
C ILE A 366 -5.36 -12.37 13.51
N ASN A 367 -6.31 -13.07 12.90
CA ASN A 367 -6.04 -14.33 12.19
C ASN A 367 -5.61 -14.09 10.72
N HIS A 368 -4.32 -13.82 10.52
CA HIS A 368 -3.75 -13.62 9.19
C HIS A 368 -3.93 -14.83 8.24
N LEU A 369 -4.06 -16.05 8.76
CA LEU A 369 -4.28 -17.26 7.94
C LEU A 369 -5.65 -17.28 7.27
N GLU A 370 -6.61 -16.54 7.82
CA GLU A 370 -7.93 -16.38 7.22
C GLU A 370 -8.08 -15.04 6.47
N ASN A 371 -6.98 -14.39 6.10
CA ASN A 371 -6.97 -13.04 5.51
C ASN A 371 -7.61 -11.97 6.42
N GLU A 372 -7.48 -12.11 7.75
CA GLU A 372 -7.78 -11.03 8.68
C GLU A 372 -6.56 -10.10 8.82
N TYR A 373 -6.76 -8.79 8.76
CA TYR A 373 -5.71 -7.78 8.91
C TYR A 373 -6.25 -6.48 9.51
N LEU A 374 -5.38 -5.75 10.20
CA LEU A 374 -5.72 -4.49 10.85
C LEU A 374 -5.86 -3.35 9.84
N ILE A 375 -6.97 -2.61 9.90
CA ILE A 375 -7.30 -1.51 8.97
C ILE A 375 -7.24 -0.13 9.63
N SER A 376 -7.62 -0.02 10.90
CA SER A 376 -7.57 1.24 11.63
C SER A 376 -7.47 1.04 13.13
N VAL A 377 -7.09 2.12 13.82
CA VAL A 377 -7.16 2.23 15.28
C VAL A 377 -7.91 3.50 15.63
N GLU A 378 -8.93 3.37 16.47
CA GLU A 378 -9.61 4.49 17.10
C GLU A 378 -9.11 4.59 18.55
N GLY A 379 -9.04 5.78 19.11
CA GLY A 379 -8.64 5.94 20.49
C GLY A 379 -8.96 7.30 21.07
N TYR A 380 -8.65 7.47 22.34
CA TYR A 380 -8.76 8.73 23.06
C TYR A 380 -7.44 9.04 23.76
N TYR A 381 -7.09 10.31 23.89
CA TYR A 381 -5.92 10.75 24.64
C TYR A 381 -6.26 12.00 25.46
N ASP A 382 -5.63 12.15 26.61
CA ASP A 382 -5.76 13.33 27.45
C ASP A 382 -4.93 14.47 26.86
N GLU A 383 -5.53 15.63 26.54
CA GLU A 383 -4.80 16.73 25.90
C GLU A 383 -3.76 17.39 26.80
N SER A 384 -3.96 17.35 28.12
CA SER A 384 -3.11 18.03 29.09
C SER A 384 -1.80 17.28 29.33
N THR A 385 -1.87 15.95 29.40
CA THR A 385 -0.75 15.04 29.65
C THR A 385 -0.24 14.38 28.37
N GLY A 386 -1.06 14.38 27.33
CA GLY A 386 -0.84 13.66 26.09
C GLY A 386 -1.07 12.15 26.19
N VAL A 387 -1.39 11.58 27.36
CA VAL A 387 -1.43 10.11 27.56
C VAL A 387 -2.64 9.49 26.85
N ILE A 388 -2.41 8.39 26.13
CA ILE A 388 -3.46 7.59 25.51
C ILE A 388 -4.35 6.99 26.60
N GLN A 389 -5.65 7.23 26.54
CA GLN A 389 -6.64 6.77 27.52
C GLN A 389 -7.31 5.46 27.10
N SER A 390 -7.59 5.30 25.81
CA SER A 390 -8.14 4.05 25.28
C SER A 390 -7.82 3.83 23.81
N LEU A 391 -7.92 2.56 23.40
CA LEU A 391 -7.68 2.08 22.05
C LEU A 391 -8.73 1.05 21.65
N GLN A 392 -9.20 1.13 20.40
CA GLN A 392 -10.06 0.16 19.75
C GLN A 392 -9.49 -0.16 18.37
N PHE A 393 -9.34 -1.44 18.08
CA PHE A 393 -8.70 -1.94 16.87
C PHE A 393 -9.76 -2.47 15.89
N ASN A 394 -9.71 -2.01 14.66
CA ASN A 394 -10.61 -2.48 13.60
C ASN A 394 -9.83 -3.31 12.60
N THR A 395 -10.32 -4.53 12.31
CA THR A 395 -9.86 -5.37 11.21
C THR A 395 -10.87 -5.33 10.06
N ASN A 396 -10.50 -5.90 8.92
CA ASN A 396 -11.44 -6.12 7.82
C ASN A 396 -12.58 -7.12 8.16
N LYS A 397 -12.57 -7.74 9.36
CA LYS A 397 -13.59 -8.73 9.77
C LYS A 397 -14.30 -8.38 11.07
N LYS A 398 -13.64 -7.71 12.01
CA LYS A 398 -14.18 -7.47 13.35
C LYS A 398 -13.56 -6.22 13.98
N THR A 399 -14.23 -5.74 15.01
CA THR A 399 -13.77 -4.65 15.87
C THR A 399 -13.50 -5.20 17.26
N SER A 400 -12.41 -4.76 17.89
CA SER A 400 -12.13 -5.11 19.28
C SER A 400 -13.04 -4.36 20.25
N ASP A 401 -13.12 -4.84 21.49
CA ASP A 401 -13.63 -4.02 22.58
C ASP A 401 -12.77 -2.76 22.75
N LEU A 402 -13.36 -1.69 23.31
CA LEU A 402 -12.62 -0.49 23.69
C LEU A 402 -11.77 -0.81 24.92
N MET A 403 -10.45 -0.77 24.75
CA MET A 403 -9.49 -1.08 25.81
C MET A 403 -9.04 0.23 26.48
N GLY A 404 -9.45 0.48 27.73
CA GLY A 404 -9.08 1.68 28.50
C GLY A 404 -10.29 2.52 28.90
N PHE A 405 -10.09 3.83 29.11
CA PHE A 405 -11.14 4.79 29.47
C PHE A 405 -11.53 5.66 28.27
N ASN A 406 -12.83 5.88 28.08
CA ASN A 406 -13.39 6.71 27.01
C ASN A 406 -13.37 8.21 27.37
N ASP A 407 -12.24 8.69 27.84
CA ASP A 407 -12.04 10.08 28.31
C ASP A 407 -10.93 10.78 27.50
N GLY A 408 -11.08 12.08 27.29
CA GLY A 408 -10.18 12.92 26.49
C GLY A 408 -10.56 13.08 25.02
N THR A 409 -9.59 13.48 24.20
CA THR A 409 -9.77 13.82 22.79
C THR A 409 -9.67 12.58 21.91
N LYS A 410 -10.69 12.36 21.08
CA LYS A 410 -10.75 11.23 20.14
C LYS A 410 -9.75 11.40 18.99
N PHE A 411 -9.13 10.31 18.56
CA PHE A 411 -8.30 10.24 17.38
C PHE A 411 -8.53 8.95 16.59
N SER A 412 -8.17 8.99 15.31
CA SER A 412 -8.17 7.82 14.42
C SER A 412 -6.85 7.72 13.67
N LEU A 413 -6.31 6.50 13.58
CA LEU A 413 -5.23 6.12 12.68
C LEU A 413 -5.84 5.24 11.58
N ALA A 414 -6.04 5.81 10.40
CA ALA A 414 -6.54 5.09 9.24
C ALA A 414 -5.90 5.64 7.96
N ALA A 415 -5.79 4.79 6.95
CA ALA A 415 -5.44 5.21 5.60
C ALA A 415 -6.27 4.40 4.61
N ASN A 416 -7.04 5.09 3.77
CA ASN A 416 -7.97 4.46 2.84
C ASN A 416 -7.26 3.44 1.94
N GLY A 417 -7.81 2.22 1.90
CA GLY A 417 -7.28 1.15 1.06
C GLY A 417 -5.96 0.51 1.56
N LYS A 418 -5.52 0.87 2.76
CA LYS A 418 -4.28 0.36 3.33
C LYS A 418 -4.56 -0.42 4.61
N LYS A 419 -3.70 -1.40 4.89
CA LYS A 419 -3.66 -2.12 6.16
C LYS A 419 -2.47 -1.63 6.99
N ILE A 420 -2.61 -1.73 8.30
CA ILE A 420 -1.54 -1.42 9.24
C ILE A 420 -0.55 -2.59 9.29
N ILE A 421 0.74 -2.26 9.21
CA ILE A 421 1.83 -3.23 9.27
C ILE A 421 2.83 -2.96 10.39
N GLY A 422 2.80 -1.80 11.03
CA GLY A 422 3.73 -1.43 12.09
C GLY A 422 3.24 -0.21 12.85
N PHE A 423 3.87 0.06 13.99
CA PHE A 423 3.52 1.16 14.87
C PHE A 423 4.76 1.93 15.32
N HIS A 424 4.56 3.19 15.68
CA HIS A 424 5.56 4.07 16.29
C HIS A 424 4.87 5.02 17.27
N GLY A 425 5.64 5.70 18.12
CA GLY A 425 5.06 6.66 19.07
C GLY A 425 6.04 7.07 20.15
N PHE A 426 5.48 7.52 21.27
CA PHE A 426 6.24 7.88 22.47
C PHE A 426 5.65 7.17 23.69
N ALA A 427 6.51 6.70 24.59
CA ALA A 427 6.10 6.06 25.83
C ALA A 427 7.15 6.25 26.93
N GLU A 428 6.69 6.32 28.18
CA GLU A 428 7.54 6.24 29.38
C GLU A 428 6.78 5.42 30.43
N LYS A 429 6.21 6.06 31.46
CA LYS A 429 5.35 5.38 32.45
C LYS A 429 4.06 4.86 31.82
N ASN A 430 3.50 5.65 30.89
CA ASN A 430 2.29 5.35 30.14
C ASN A 430 2.60 5.48 28.63
N LEU A 431 1.67 5.03 27.79
CA LEU A 431 1.70 5.26 26.35
C LEU A 431 1.27 6.71 26.07
N ASN A 432 2.20 7.53 25.58
CA ASN A 432 1.95 8.94 25.31
C ASN A 432 1.46 9.19 23.88
N SER A 433 1.85 8.39 22.90
CA SER A 433 1.28 8.52 21.57
C SER A 433 1.37 7.25 20.76
N LEU A 434 0.53 7.17 19.74
CA LEU A 434 0.48 6.06 18.81
C LEU A 434 0.33 6.58 17.38
N GLY A 435 1.22 6.15 16.51
CA GLY A 435 1.18 6.31 15.06
C GLY A 435 1.35 4.96 14.37
N ALA A 436 1.09 4.90 13.07
CA ALA A 436 1.05 3.63 12.35
C ALA A 436 1.65 3.72 10.95
N TYR A 437 2.18 2.58 10.49
CA TYR A 437 2.67 2.36 9.12
C TYR A 437 1.63 1.59 8.32
N PHE A 438 1.31 2.10 7.13
CA PHE A 438 0.25 1.59 6.27
C PHE A 438 0.79 1.12 4.92
N ILE A 439 0.35 -0.05 4.46
CA ILE A 439 0.65 -0.57 3.12
C ILE A 439 -0.64 -0.89 2.37
N ARG A 440 -0.65 -0.83 1.04
CA ARG A 440 -1.85 -1.13 0.25
C ARG A 440 -2.26 -2.59 0.45
N ILE A 441 -3.57 -2.80 0.55
CA ILE A 441 -4.13 -4.14 0.63
C ILE A 441 -4.00 -4.80 -0.75
N PRO A 442 -3.40 -5.98 -0.90
CA PRO A 442 -3.36 -6.66 -2.19
C PRO A 442 -4.77 -6.97 -2.69
N SER A 443 -5.03 -6.73 -3.97
CA SER A 443 -6.28 -7.12 -4.60
C SER A 443 -6.38 -8.64 -4.75
N THR A 444 -7.60 -9.16 -4.65
CA THR A 444 -7.91 -10.58 -4.83
C THR A 444 -8.31 -10.83 -6.28
N LYS A 445 -7.58 -11.73 -6.95
CA LYS A 445 -7.86 -12.12 -8.34
C LYS A 445 -9.01 -13.14 -8.40
N SER A 446 -10.04 -12.88 -9.20
CA SER A 446 -11.15 -13.81 -9.42
C SER A 446 -10.78 -14.96 -10.38
N ALA A 447 -11.58 -16.03 -10.36
CA ALA A 447 -11.64 -16.96 -11.48
C ALA A 447 -12.15 -16.24 -12.76
N MET A 448 -11.71 -16.72 -13.92
CA MET A 448 -12.02 -16.15 -15.22
C MET A 448 -13.28 -16.82 -15.82
N GLN A 449 -14.18 -16.03 -16.39
CA GLN A 449 -15.46 -16.45 -16.97
C GLN A 449 -15.41 -16.38 -18.50
N GLY A 450 -15.82 -17.44 -19.20
CA GLY A 450 -15.77 -17.56 -20.66
C GLY A 450 -14.78 -18.61 -21.16
N GLY A 451 -14.23 -18.39 -22.37
CA GLY A 451 -13.25 -19.27 -23.02
C GLY A 451 -11.96 -19.41 -22.20
N GLN A 452 -11.63 -20.64 -21.83
CA GLN A 452 -10.45 -20.96 -21.00
C GLN A 452 -9.20 -21.26 -21.82
N THR A 453 -9.38 -21.73 -23.06
CA THR A 453 -8.30 -22.28 -23.90
C THR A 453 -8.06 -21.49 -25.18
N THR A 454 -8.96 -20.58 -25.54
CA THR A 454 -8.89 -19.79 -26.78
C THR A 454 -8.43 -18.37 -26.49
N GLY A 455 -7.89 -17.68 -27.50
CA GLY A 455 -7.35 -16.34 -27.36
C GLY A 455 -6.02 -16.28 -26.60
N ARG A 456 -5.38 -15.11 -26.58
CA ARG A 456 -4.18 -14.81 -25.79
C ARG A 456 -4.60 -14.31 -24.41
N SER A 457 -3.92 -14.74 -23.35
CA SER A 457 -4.18 -14.22 -22.01
C SER A 457 -3.75 -12.76 -21.89
N TYR A 458 -4.50 -11.99 -21.11
CA TYR A 458 -4.11 -10.65 -20.66
C TYR A 458 -4.39 -10.52 -19.16
N ASP A 459 -3.66 -9.62 -18.53
CA ASP A 459 -3.79 -9.33 -17.10
C ASP A 459 -3.43 -7.86 -16.89
N ASP A 460 -4.41 -7.03 -16.55
CA ASP A 460 -4.19 -5.61 -16.32
C ASP A 460 -3.57 -5.35 -14.93
N GLY A 461 -3.61 -6.35 -14.04
CA GLY A 461 -3.27 -6.21 -12.63
C GLY A 461 -4.41 -5.60 -11.81
N GLY A 462 -4.24 -5.57 -10.49
CA GLY A 462 -5.22 -5.01 -9.56
C GLY A 462 -4.62 -3.94 -8.65
N ASP A 463 -3.63 -3.21 -9.16
CA ASP A 463 -2.92 -2.13 -8.46
C ASP A 463 -3.47 -0.73 -8.84
N PHE A 464 -4.72 -0.68 -9.30
CA PHE A 464 -5.41 0.57 -9.62
C PHE A 464 -6.31 0.99 -8.45
N ASP A 465 -6.56 2.29 -8.32
CA ASP A 465 -7.44 2.86 -7.30
C ASP A 465 -8.92 2.75 -7.68
N GLY A 466 -9.21 2.57 -8.97
CA GLY A 466 -10.56 2.37 -9.49
C GLY A 466 -10.60 2.44 -11.01
N ILE A 467 -11.83 2.47 -11.55
CA ILE A 467 -12.09 2.59 -12.99
C ILE A 467 -12.85 3.90 -13.21
N ARG A 468 -12.38 4.74 -14.14
CA ARG A 468 -13.02 6.01 -14.51
C ARG A 468 -13.94 5.87 -15.71
N LYS A 469 -13.54 5.05 -16.69
CA LYS A 469 -14.33 4.84 -17.91
C LYS A 469 -14.18 3.42 -18.43
N ILE A 470 -15.27 2.94 -19.03
CA ILE A 470 -15.36 1.61 -19.63
C ILE A 470 -15.86 1.76 -21.06
N TYR A 471 -15.25 1.01 -21.97
CA TYR A 471 -15.59 0.93 -23.37
C TYR A 471 -15.81 -0.54 -23.73
N VAL A 472 -16.91 -0.85 -24.40
CA VAL A 472 -17.20 -2.21 -24.90
C VAL A 472 -17.68 -2.09 -26.34
N THR A 473 -17.01 -2.80 -27.27
CA THR A 473 -17.42 -2.85 -28.69
C THR A 473 -18.10 -4.17 -28.99
N PHE A 474 -19.26 -4.12 -29.63
CA PHE A 474 -20.07 -5.27 -30.02
C PHE A 474 -20.42 -5.19 -31.51
N ASP A 475 -20.20 -6.25 -32.27
CA ASP A 475 -20.42 -6.27 -33.73
C ASP A 475 -21.77 -6.85 -34.18
N GLY A 476 -22.70 -7.07 -33.24
CA GLY A 476 -23.95 -7.79 -33.50
C GLY A 476 -23.85 -9.29 -33.22
N THR A 477 -22.62 -9.83 -33.14
CA THR A 477 -22.38 -11.22 -32.80
C THR A 477 -21.64 -11.36 -31.47
N ALA A 478 -20.45 -10.80 -31.26
CA ALA A 478 -19.68 -11.01 -30.03
C ALA A 478 -19.15 -9.70 -29.46
N VAL A 479 -18.73 -9.73 -28.19
CA VAL A 479 -17.94 -8.64 -27.62
C VAL A 479 -16.55 -8.71 -28.26
N ARG A 480 -16.22 -7.72 -29.08
CA ARG A 480 -15.01 -7.68 -29.91
C ARG A 480 -13.85 -6.99 -29.22
N HIS A 481 -14.16 -5.97 -28.43
CA HIS A 481 -13.17 -5.13 -27.79
C HIS A 481 -13.67 -4.62 -26.43
N ILE A 482 -12.75 -4.53 -25.48
CA ILE A 482 -12.95 -3.89 -24.19
C ILE A 482 -11.78 -2.94 -23.94
N LYS A 483 -12.09 -1.77 -23.39
CA LYS A 483 -11.08 -0.80 -22.97
C LYS A 483 -11.49 -0.18 -21.64
N PHE A 484 -10.50 0.04 -20.79
CA PHE A 484 -10.67 0.58 -19.45
C PHE A 484 -9.70 1.74 -19.24
N ASP A 485 -10.22 2.84 -18.72
CA ASP A 485 -9.43 3.95 -18.19
C ASP A 485 -9.38 3.78 -16.68
N TYR A 486 -8.26 3.25 -16.18
CA TYR A 486 -8.04 3.04 -14.74
C TYR A 486 -7.51 4.31 -14.07
N ASP A 487 -7.85 4.49 -12.80
CA ASP A 487 -7.21 5.48 -11.93
C ASP A 487 -5.99 4.86 -11.24
N LYS A 488 -4.86 5.57 -11.26
CA LYS A 488 -3.69 5.23 -10.45
C LYS A 488 -3.08 6.51 -9.90
N ALA A 489 -3.22 6.70 -8.60
CA ALA A 489 -2.79 7.90 -7.89
C ALA A 489 -3.31 9.19 -8.56
N GLY A 490 -4.56 9.18 -9.04
CA GLY A 490 -5.20 10.31 -9.72
C GLY A 490 -4.82 10.47 -11.20
N GLN A 491 -3.90 9.67 -11.73
CA GLN A 491 -3.58 9.62 -13.15
C GLN A 491 -4.40 8.55 -13.89
N VAL A 492 -4.61 8.75 -15.19
CA VAL A 492 -5.35 7.80 -16.03
C VAL A 492 -4.37 6.84 -16.70
N GLU A 493 -4.53 5.53 -16.45
CA GLU A 493 -3.87 4.47 -17.20
C GLU A 493 -4.89 3.72 -18.07
N THR A 494 -4.75 3.83 -19.39
CA THR A 494 -5.64 3.15 -20.34
C THR A 494 -5.12 1.75 -20.71
N ARG A 495 -6.00 0.74 -20.69
CA ARG A 495 -5.74 -0.62 -21.18
C ARG A 495 -6.85 -1.03 -22.13
N GLU A 496 -6.49 -1.60 -23.28
CA GLU A 496 -7.43 -2.04 -24.32
C GLU A 496 -7.14 -3.47 -24.78
N ARG A 497 -8.16 -4.25 -25.08
CA ARG A 497 -8.09 -5.65 -25.49
C ARG A 497 -9.08 -5.91 -26.62
N GLY A 498 -8.64 -6.66 -27.63
CA GLY A 498 -9.48 -7.11 -28.73
C GLY A 498 -9.39 -6.21 -29.95
N VAL A 499 -10.39 -6.29 -30.82
CA VAL A 499 -10.42 -5.56 -32.09
C VAL A 499 -11.60 -4.60 -32.07
N ASN A 500 -11.35 -3.30 -32.29
CA ASN A 500 -12.40 -2.29 -32.25
C ASN A 500 -13.21 -2.27 -33.56
N GLU A 501 -13.98 -3.34 -33.79
CA GLU A 501 -14.88 -3.52 -34.92
C GLU A 501 -16.30 -3.71 -34.40
N GLY A 502 -17.25 -2.90 -34.88
CA GLY A 502 -18.65 -2.93 -34.44
C GLY A 502 -19.09 -1.59 -33.83
N THR A 503 -20.11 -1.64 -32.98
CA THR A 503 -20.63 -0.47 -32.26
C THR A 503 -19.98 -0.41 -30.88
N GLU A 504 -19.30 0.71 -30.59
CA GLU A 504 -18.69 0.99 -29.28
C GLU A 504 -19.71 1.62 -28.32
N TYR A 505 -19.68 1.18 -27.07
CA TYR A 505 -20.51 1.68 -25.98
C TYR A 505 -19.62 2.14 -24.84
N GLU A 506 -19.93 3.31 -24.30
CA GLU A 506 -19.16 3.90 -23.20
C GLU A 506 -19.96 3.94 -21.90
N PHE A 507 -19.28 3.77 -20.77
CA PHE A 507 -19.84 3.94 -19.44
C PHE A 507 -18.85 4.67 -18.52
N THR A 508 -19.20 5.90 -18.14
CA THR A 508 -18.40 6.73 -17.22
C THR A 508 -18.79 6.48 -15.77
N VAL A 509 -17.77 6.36 -14.93
CA VAL A 509 -17.86 6.17 -13.48
C VAL A 509 -17.33 7.44 -12.81
N ASP A 510 -18.12 8.02 -11.89
CA ASP A 510 -17.75 9.24 -11.15
C ASP A 510 -16.70 8.95 -10.05
N HIS A 511 -15.52 8.48 -10.44
CA HIS A 511 -14.42 8.21 -9.51
C HIS A 511 -13.80 9.52 -8.97
N PRO A 512 -13.48 9.64 -7.67
CA PRO A 512 -13.48 8.61 -6.61
C PRO A 512 -14.78 8.55 -5.79
N ARG A 513 -15.90 9.05 -6.30
CA ARG A 513 -17.20 9.02 -5.57
C ARG A 513 -18.04 7.79 -5.92
N GLU A 514 -17.71 7.09 -6.99
CA GLU A 514 -18.41 5.94 -7.53
C GLU A 514 -17.41 4.87 -7.97
N TYR A 515 -17.78 3.60 -7.77
CA TYR A 515 -16.92 2.45 -8.03
C TYR A 515 -17.71 1.34 -8.71
N ILE A 516 -17.05 0.51 -9.53
CA ILE A 516 -17.68 -0.71 -10.05
C ILE A 516 -17.72 -1.76 -8.93
N THR A 517 -18.89 -2.32 -8.67
CA THR A 517 -19.10 -3.33 -7.61
C THR A 517 -19.36 -4.72 -8.19
N SER A 518 -19.93 -4.80 -9.39
CA SER A 518 -20.12 -6.07 -10.07
C SER A 518 -20.12 -5.93 -11.58
N VAL A 519 -19.75 -7.02 -12.26
CA VAL A 519 -19.94 -7.19 -13.71
C VAL A 519 -20.77 -8.43 -13.96
N GLU A 520 -21.88 -8.27 -14.64
CA GLU A 520 -22.72 -9.36 -15.13
C GLU A 520 -22.47 -9.57 -16.61
N GLY A 521 -22.55 -10.81 -17.07
CA GLY A 521 -22.37 -11.08 -18.49
C GLY A 521 -22.85 -12.46 -18.90
N SER A 522 -22.63 -12.77 -20.17
CA SER A 522 -22.85 -14.11 -20.70
C SER A 522 -21.79 -14.49 -21.73
N TYR A 523 -21.60 -15.79 -21.92
CA TYR A 523 -20.70 -16.33 -22.92
C TYR A 523 -21.28 -17.59 -23.56
N ALA A 524 -20.92 -17.83 -24.82
CA ALA A 524 -21.42 -18.96 -25.59
C ALA A 524 -20.44 -19.34 -26.71
N VAL A 525 -20.53 -20.59 -27.16
CA VAL A 525 -19.94 -21.00 -28.44
C VAL A 525 -20.65 -20.23 -29.55
N THR A 526 -19.91 -19.44 -30.33
CA THR A 526 -20.49 -18.51 -31.31
C THR A 526 -19.90 -18.69 -32.70
N GLN A 527 -20.76 -18.74 -33.72
CA GLN A 527 -20.35 -18.67 -35.13
C GLN A 527 -20.22 -17.19 -35.58
N PRO A 528 -19.25 -16.85 -36.45
CA PRO A 528 -18.36 -17.76 -37.20
C PRO A 528 -17.08 -18.18 -36.45
N TYR A 529 -16.90 -17.77 -35.19
CA TYR A 529 -15.64 -17.97 -34.46
C TYR A 529 -15.37 -19.41 -34.04
N GLY A 530 -16.42 -20.22 -33.86
CA GLY A 530 -16.31 -21.64 -33.51
C GLY A 530 -15.78 -21.91 -32.10
N CYS A 531 -15.66 -20.87 -31.26
CA CYS A 531 -15.16 -20.95 -29.88
C CYS A 531 -16.10 -20.22 -28.90
N ILE A 532 -15.82 -20.39 -27.60
CA ILE A 532 -16.52 -19.66 -26.54
C ILE A 532 -16.01 -18.21 -26.52
N VAL A 533 -16.93 -17.26 -26.66
CA VAL A 533 -16.65 -15.82 -26.58
C VAL A 533 -17.65 -15.13 -25.66
N LEU A 534 -17.28 -13.97 -25.12
CA LEU A 534 -18.18 -13.11 -24.40
C LEU A 534 -19.27 -12.57 -25.33
N ARG A 535 -20.50 -12.68 -24.85
CA ARG A 535 -21.73 -12.35 -25.57
C ARG A 535 -22.35 -11.07 -25.07
N SER A 536 -22.25 -10.81 -23.76
CA SER A 536 -22.78 -9.61 -23.15
C SER A 536 -22.01 -9.18 -21.92
N LEU A 537 -22.01 -7.88 -21.63
CA LEU A 537 -21.49 -7.29 -20.40
C LEU A 537 -22.45 -6.23 -19.85
N THR A 538 -22.53 -6.13 -18.53
CA THR A 538 -23.32 -5.14 -17.78
C THR A 538 -22.59 -4.81 -16.50
N PHE A 539 -22.38 -3.52 -16.22
CA PHE A 539 -21.61 -3.04 -15.07
C PHE A 539 -22.55 -2.41 -14.04
N LYS A 540 -22.35 -2.71 -12.76
CA LYS A 540 -23.07 -2.08 -11.65
C LYS A 540 -22.12 -1.30 -10.76
N THR A 541 -22.61 -0.21 -10.19
CA THR A 541 -21.78 0.71 -9.39
C THR A 541 -22.24 0.81 -7.94
N SER A 542 -21.37 1.34 -7.08
CA SER A 542 -21.65 1.62 -5.67
C SER A 542 -22.79 2.61 -5.46
N LYS A 543 -23.09 3.49 -6.43
CA LYS A 543 -24.24 4.41 -6.40
C LYS A 543 -25.56 3.77 -6.87
N GLY A 544 -25.58 2.44 -7.07
CA GLY A 544 -26.75 1.72 -7.58
C GLY A 544 -27.03 1.91 -9.07
N ARG A 545 -26.13 2.58 -9.81
CA ARG A 545 -26.25 2.72 -11.27
C ARG A 545 -25.93 1.39 -11.95
N THR A 546 -26.64 1.10 -13.03
CA THR A 546 -26.38 -0.05 -13.90
C THR A 546 -26.16 0.46 -15.32
N SER A 547 -25.09 0.03 -15.97
CA SER A 547 -24.85 0.34 -17.38
C SER A 547 -25.91 -0.34 -18.26
N PRO A 548 -26.15 0.14 -19.49
CA PRO A 548 -26.84 -0.66 -20.50
C PRO A 548 -26.13 -2.01 -20.68
N THR A 549 -26.90 -3.07 -20.94
CA THR A 549 -26.33 -4.35 -21.35
C THR A 549 -25.80 -4.24 -22.76
N VAL A 550 -24.48 -4.34 -22.91
CA VAL A 550 -23.81 -4.34 -24.22
C VAL A 550 -23.73 -5.78 -24.71
N GLY A 551 -24.27 -6.04 -25.89
CA GLY A 551 -24.29 -7.37 -26.52
C GLY A 551 -25.59 -8.14 -26.33
N LEU A 552 -25.57 -9.45 -26.63
CA LEU A 552 -26.76 -10.31 -26.61
C LEU A 552 -26.64 -11.32 -25.46
N VAL A 553 -27.57 -11.29 -24.50
CA VAL A 553 -27.56 -12.21 -23.35
C VAL A 553 -27.95 -13.63 -23.79
N THR A 554 -26.97 -14.46 -24.16
CA THR A 554 -27.16 -15.85 -24.62
C THR A 554 -26.08 -16.78 -24.08
N GLY A 555 -26.43 -18.06 -23.93
CA GLY A 555 -25.55 -19.08 -23.37
C GLY A 555 -25.47 -19.02 -21.85
N THR A 556 -24.26 -19.21 -21.31
CA THR A 556 -24.01 -19.26 -19.86
C THR A 556 -23.86 -17.86 -19.30
N LYS A 557 -24.64 -17.52 -18.27
CA LYS A 557 -24.53 -16.25 -17.54
C LYS A 557 -23.49 -16.34 -16.43
N PHE A 558 -22.86 -15.22 -16.12
CA PHE A 558 -21.93 -15.12 -15.00
C PHE A 558 -22.08 -13.78 -14.28
N VAL A 559 -21.60 -13.76 -13.03
CA VAL A 559 -21.47 -12.55 -12.22
C VAL A 559 -20.07 -12.54 -11.62
N LEU A 560 -19.35 -11.45 -11.83
CA LEU A 560 -18.12 -11.10 -11.14
C LEU A 560 -18.48 -10.11 -10.05
N GLU A 561 -18.60 -10.60 -8.82
CA GLU A 561 -18.85 -9.79 -7.64
C GLU A 561 -18.12 -10.38 -6.42
N SER A 562 -17.83 -9.53 -5.44
CA SER A 562 -17.31 -9.96 -4.16
C SER A 562 -17.84 -9.02 -3.07
N LYS A 563 -18.54 -9.59 -2.07
CA LYS A 563 -19.26 -8.81 -1.06
C LYS A 563 -18.31 -7.86 -0.32
N GLY A 564 -18.64 -6.57 -0.31
CA GLY A 564 -17.84 -5.52 0.34
C GLY A 564 -16.60 -5.09 -0.42
N ASN A 565 -16.39 -5.57 -1.64
CA ASN A 565 -15.25 -5.22 -2.48
C ASN A 565 -15.69 -4.44 -3.72
N VAL A 566 -14.77 -3.66 -4.27
CA VAL A 566 -14.90 -3.00 -5.58
C VAL A 566 -14.02 -3.70 -6.61
N ILE A 567 -14.36 -3.53 -7.88
CA ILE A 567 -13.55 -4.03 -9.00
C ILE A 567 -12.58 -2.93 -9.42
N VAL A 568 -11.28 -3.23 -9.36
CA VAL A 568 -10.19 -2.29 -9.68
C VAL A 568 -9.40 -2.68 -10.93
N GLY A 569 -9.57 -3.89 -11.44
CA GLY A 569 -8.80 -4.38 -12.58
C GLY A 569 -9.44 -5.58 -13.22
N PHE A 570 -9.01 -5.91 -14.44
CA PHE A 570 -9.49 -7.06 -15.18
C PHE A 570 -8.35 -7.94 -15.70
N HIS A 571 -8.63 -9.23 -15.85
CA HIS A 571 -7.79 -10.20 -16.54
C HIS A 571 -8.68 -11.07 -17.43
N GLY A 572 -8.10 -11.81 -18.37
CA GLY A 572 -8.93 -12.59 -19.29
C GLY A 572 -8.16 -13.20 -20.44
N ARG A 573 -8.89 -13.56 -21.49
CA ARG A 573 -8.33 -13.99 -22.77
C ARG A 573 -9.00 -13.25 -23.92
N VAL A 574 -8.21 -12.97 -24.95
CA VAL A 574 -8.65 -12.22 -26.12
C VAL A 574 -8.06 -12.80 -27.39
N GLY A 575 -8.91 -13.23 -28.30
CA GLY A 575 -8.55 -13.66 -29.65
C GLY A 575 -8.95 -12.60 -30.66
N SER A 576 -9.67 -13.02 -31.70
CA SER A 576 -10.42 -12.07 -32.51
C SER A 576 -11.47 -11.37 -31.64
N CYS A 577 -12.15 -12.09 -30.75
CA CYS A 577 -13.12 -11.54 -29.80
C CYS A 577 -12.55 -11.53 -28.38
N VAL A 578 -13.29 -10.94 -27.45
CA VAL A 578 -13.02 -11.14 -26.03
C VAL A 578 -13.56 -12.51 -25.63
N ASP A 579 -12.65 -13.44 -25.36
CA ASP A 579 -12.99 -14.84 -25.12
C ASP A 579 -13.46 -15.03 -23.68
N SER A 580 -12.82 -14.34 -22.74
CA SER A 580 -13.13 -14.42 -21.31
C SER A 580 -12.68 -13.20 -20.51
N ILE A 581 -13.29 -13.03 -19.35
CA ILE A 581 -13.01 -11.93 -18.40
C ILE A 581 -13.07 -12.43 -16.94
N GLY A 582 -12.18 -11.91 -16.12
CA GLY A 582 -12.15 -12.01 -14.67
C GLY A 582 -11.78 -10.64 -14.08
N ALA A 583 -12.01 -10.47 -12.78
CA ALA A 583 -11.86 -9.22 -12.06
C ALA A 583 -10.80 -9.32 -10.96
N TYR A 584 -10.20 -8.18 -10.63
CA TYR A 584 -9.48 -7.96 -9.37
C TYR A 584 -10.40 -7.24 -8.40
N TYR A 585 -10.64 -7.86 -7.25
CA TYR A 585 -11.43 -7.30 -6.17
C TYR A 585 -10.52 -6.61 -5.16
N TYR A 586 -10.92 -5.42 -4.73
CA TYR A 586 -10.22 -4.66 -3.72
C TYR A 586 -11.17 -4.32 -2.59
N PHE A 587 -10.70 -4.50 -1.35
CA PHE A 587 -11.47 -4.14 -0.17
C PHE A 587 -11.45 -2.63 -0.04
N PHE A 588 -12.60 -2.02 -0.32
CA PHE A 588 -12.80 -0.60 -0.25
C PHE A 588 -14.06 -0.36 0.58
N SER A 589 -13.91 0.27 1.74
CA SER A 589 -15.03 0.86 2.45
C SER A 589 -15.25 2.23 1.82
N PRO A 590 -16.29 2.43 1.00
CA PRO A 590 -16.54 3.75 0.46
C PRO A 590 -16.77 4.73 1.60
N PRO A 591 -16.26 5.97 1.50
CA PRO A 591 -16.75 7.03 2.38
C PRO A 591 -18.28 7.02 2.29
N PRO A 592 -19.00 7.15 3.42
CA PRO A 592 -20.43 6.97 3.46
C PRO A 592 -21.09 7.81 2.38
N HIS A 593 -21.98 7.19 1.59
CA HIS A 593 -22.63 7.83 0.46
C HIS A 593 -23.30 9.13 0.90
N SER A 594 -22.71 10.25 0.51
CA SER A 594 -23.28 11.56 0.76
C SER A 594 -24.35 11.87 -0.27
N GLU A 595 -25.47 12.42 0.20
CA GLU A 595 -26.57 12.88 -0.62
C GLU A 595 -26.66 14.40 -0.53
N LYS A 596 -26.71 15.07 -1.68
CA LYS A 596 -26.89 16.52 -1.77
C LYS A 596 -28.39 16.84 -1.78
N LEU A 597 -28.90 17.38 -0.68
CA LEU A 597 -30.29 17.84 -0.58
C LEU A 597 -30.46 19.20 -1.25
N GLN A 598 -31.66 19.46 -1.78
CA GLN A 598 -31.98 20.70 -2.50
C GLN A 598 -31.79 21.94 -1.61
N GLY A 599 -31.30 23.03 -2.19
CA GLY A 599 -31.20 24.33 -1.50
C GLY A 599 -32.55 25.05 -1.42
N HIS A 600 -32.83 25.68 -0.29
CA HIS A 600 -34.04 26.47 -0.03
C HIS A 600 -33.67 27.95 0.14
N GLY A 601 -34.50 28.85 -0.41
CA GLY A 601 -34.22 30.29 -0.45
C GLY A 601 -34.57 30.92 -1.80
N GLY A 602 -34.08 32.14 -2.04
CA GLY A 602 -34.18 32.83 -3.33
C GLY A 602 -33.04 32.50 -4.29
N ASP A 603 -33.21 32.91 -5.55
CA ASP A 603 -32.33 32.52 -6.65
C ASP A 603 -31.16 33.47 -6.95
N GLY A 604 -31.02 34.57 -6.21
CA GLY A 604 -30.00 35.58 -6.47
C GLY A 604 -28.61 35.26 -5.91
N GLY A 605 -27.58 35.86 -6.52
CA GLY A 605 -26.19 35.69 -6.12
C GLY A 605 -25.49 34.48 -6.74
N ASP A 606 -24.20 34.38 -6.46
CA ASP A 606 -23.34 33.32 -6.99
C ASP A 606 -23.50 32.03 -6.19
N SER A 607 -23.48 30.90 -6.89
CA SER A 607 -23.55 29.58 -6.26
C SER A 607 -22.23 29.23 -5.56
N TRP A 608 -22.33 28.60 -4.40
CA TRP A 608 -21.20 28.06 -3.64
C TRP A 608 -21.53 26.65 -3.13
N ASP A 609 -20.49 25.82 -2.95
CA ASP A 609 -20.59 24.45 -2.43
C ASP A 609 -19.28 24.11 -1.73
N ASP A 610 -19.32 23.89 -0.42
CA ASP A 610 -18.12 23.52 0.35
C ASP A 610 -17.72 22.05 0.15
N GLY A 611 -18.61 21.23 -0.40
CA GLY A 611 -18.40 19.80 -0.57
C GLY A 611 -18.80 18.98 0.65
N VAL A 612 -18.26 17.77 0.74
CA VAL A 612 -18.63 16.74 1.71
C VAL A 612 -17.46 16.52 2.65
N PHE A 613 -17.72 16.58 3.95
CA PHE A 613 -16.72 16.36 4.99
C PHE A 613 -17.12 15.18 5.88
N LYS A 614 -16.24 14.81 6.81
CA LYS A 614 -16.54 13.76 7.79
C LYS A 614 -17.56 14.25 8.82
N ASN A 615 -17.38 15.49 9.29
CA ASN A 615 -18.24 16.16 10.29
C ASN A 615 -18.19 17.70 10.17
N VAL A 616 -19.21 18.37 10.73
CA VAL A 616 -19.24 19.82 10.97
C VAL A 616 -18.88 20.08 12.43
N LYS A 617 -17.88 20.93 12.70
CA LYS A 617 -17.43 21.27 14.06
C LYS A 617 -18.02 22.57 14.56
N LYS A 618 -18.05 23.60 13.71
CA LYS A 618 -18.46 24.95 14.12
C LYS A 618 -19.10 25.70 12.97
N ILE A 619 -20.08 26.54 13.31
CA ILE A 619 -20.82 27.38 12.38
C ILE A 619 -20.65 28.83 12.81
N TYR A 620 -20.37 29.70 11.85
CA TYR A 620 -20.26 31.14 12.04
C TYR A 620 -21.37 31.81 11.23
N VAL A 621 -22.22 32.57 11.89
CA VAL A 621 -23.36 33.27 11.26
C VAL A 621 -23.20 34.77 11.41
N GLY A 622 -23.03 35.48 10.29
CA GLY A 622 -22.96 36.94 10.24
C GLY A 622 -24.34 37.51 9.90
N GLN A 623 -24.92 38.28 10.81
CA GLN A 623 -26.23 38.90 10.61
C GLN A 623 -26.09 40.31 10.03
N GLY A 624 -26.90 40.62 9.02
CA GLY A 624 -27.05 41.97 8.46
C GLY A 624 -28.42 42.58 8.74
N ASP A 625 -28.62 43.83 8.32
CA ASP A 625 -29.80 44.64 8.67
C ASP A 625 -31.14 44.02 8.25
N ILE A 626 -31.14 43.18 7.20
CA ILE A 626 -32.35 42.61 6.60
C ILE A 626 -32.28 41.08 6.41
N GLY A 627 -31.31 40.39 7.03
CA GLY A 627 -31.18 38.94 6.95
C GLY A 627 -29.77 38.43 7.23
N ILE A 628 -29.48 37.17 6.89
CA ILE A 628 -28.16 36.58 7.06
C ILE A 628 -27.22 37.09 5.97
N ALA A 629 -26.14 37.76 6.38
CA ALA A 629 -25.19 38.39 5.49
C ALA A 629 -24.01 37.49 5.11
N SER A 630 -23.52 36.68 6.05
CA SER A 630 -22.44 35.73 5.78
C SER A 630 -22.54 34.43 6.57
N LEU A 631 -21.96 33.38 6.00
CA LEU A 631 -21.80 32.06 6.62
C LEU A 631 -20.36 31.59 6.46
N LYS A 632 -19.81 30.99 7.50
CA LYS A 632 -18.53 30.27 7.46
C LYS A 632 -18.65 29.03 8.34
N PHE A 633 -17.93 27.97 7.99
CA PHE A 633 -18.03 26.67 8.67
C PHE A 633 -16.63 26.13 8.97
N GLU A 634 -16.50 25.36 10.04
CA GLU A 634 -15.35 24.51 10.31
C GLU A 634 -15.75 23.05 10.22
N TYR A 635 -14.96 22.29 9.47
CA TYR A 635 -15.21 20.89 9.16
C TYR A 635 -14.08 20.00 9.66
N GLU A 636 -14.37 18.72 9.77
CA GLU A 636 -13.36 17.67 9.90
C GLU A 636 -13.20 16.94 8.57
N SER A 637 -11.98 16.84 8.07
CA SER A 637 -11.67 16.05 6.88
C SER A 637 -11.74 14.55 7.14
N GLU A 638 -11.75 13.75 6.07
CA GLU A 638 -11.58 12.29 6.17
C GLU A 638 -10.26 11.88 6.86
N THR A 639 -9.23 12.73 6.81
CA THR A 639 -7.94 12.55 7.51
C THR A 639 -7.94 13.07 8.95
N SER A 640 -9.10 13.48 9.47
CA SER A 640 -9.28 14.07 10.81
C SER A 640 -8.49 15.37 11.03
N GLU A 641 -8.32 16.16 9.96
CA GLU A 641 -7.79 17.52 10.02
C GLU A 641 -8.94 18.53 10.13
N VAL A 642 -8.71 19.64 10.82
CA VAL A 642 -9.69 20.74 10.90
C VAL A 642 -9.53 21.63 9.67
N ILE A 643 -10.59 21.75 8.89
CA ILE A 643 -10.65 22.60 7.70
C ILE A 643 -11.58 23.77 7.99
N VAL A 644 -11.04 24.98 7.94
CA VAL A 644 -11.84 26.21 7.99
C VAL A 644 -12.33 26.51 6.57
N GLY A 645 -13.65 26.44 6.37
CA GLY A 645 -14.31 26.71 5.10
C GLY A 645 -14.20 28.18 4.68
N LYS A 646 -14.44 28.43 3.38
CA LYS A 646 -14.47 29.78 2.84
C LYS A 646 -15.67 30.54 3.42
N GLU A 647 -15.53 31.86 3.56
CA GLU A 647 -16.66 32.73 3.88
C GLU A 647 -17.56 32.91 2.65
N HIS A 648 -18.87 32.75 2.86
CA HIS A 648 -19.92 32.95 1.87
C HIS A 648 -20.74 34.19 2.24
N GLY A 649 -21.11 35.01 1.26
CA GLY A 649 -21.72 36.32 1.51
C GLY A 649 -20.70 37.42 1.83
N LYS A 650 -21.11 38.46 2.56
CA LYS A 650 -20.25 39.60 2.89
C LYS A 650 -20.24 39.84 4.39
N LYS A 651 -19.06 39.75 5.03
CA LYS A 651 -18.89 40.10 6.44
C LYS A 651 -19.47 41.49 6.75
N THR A 652 -20.29 41.53 7.79
CA THR A 652 -20.82 42.77 8.37
C THR A 652 -19.80 43.40 9.32
N LEU A 653 -20.06 44.64 9.75
CA LEU A 653 -19.29 45.27 10.83
C LEU A 653 -19.53 44.60 12.19
N LEU A 654 -20.63 43.85 12.33
CA LEU A 654 -20.89 42.96 13.46
C LEU A 654 -20.04 41.69 13.33
N ASP A 655 -19.49 41.21 14.45
CA ASP A 655 -18.79 39.93 14.51
C ASP A 655 -19.76 38.74 14.40
N TYR A 656 -19.19 37.55 14.26
CA TYR A 656 -19.95 36.32 14.07
C TYR A 656 -20.64 35.86 15.35
N GLU A 657 -21.88 35.40 15.22
CA GLU A 657 -22.43 34.48 16.20
C GLU A 657 -21.95 33.06 15.90
N GLU A 658 -21.43 32.40 16.93
CA GLU A 658 -20.80 31.09 16.80
C GLU A 658 -21.70 30.00 17.38
N PHE A 659 -21.88 28.91 16.61
CA PHE A 659 -22.50 27.69 17.07
C PHE A 659 -21.49 26.54 16.97
N GLU A 660 -20.81 26.29 18.08
CA GLU A 660 -19.83 25.22 18.24
C GLU A 660 -20.51 23.94 18.72
N LEU A 661 -20.25 22.82 18.05
CA LEU A 661 -20.80 21.51 18.39
C LEU A 661 -19.87 20.78 19.37
N ASP A 662 -20.47 20.04 20.30
CA ASP A 662 -19.80 19.12 21.24
C ASP A 662 -19.30 17.85 20.51
N TYR A 663 -18.34 18.05 19.62
CA TYR A 663 -17.74 17.04 18.75
C TYR A 663 -16.94 15.99 19.56
N PRO A 664 -16.99 14.68 19.22
CA PRO A 664 -17.72 14.04 18.12
C PRO A 664 -19.15 13.60 18.44
N SER A 665 -19.60 13.86 19.67
CA SER A 665 -20.86 13.33 20.18
C SER A 665 -22.10 14.13 19.75
N GLU A 666 -21.90 15.36 19.28
CA GLU A 666 -22.93 16.23 18.71
C GLU A 666 -22.75 16.39 17.19
N TYR A 667 -23.82 16.19 16.43
CA TYR A 667 -23.88 16.36 14.98
C TYR A 667 -25.21 16.96 14.55
N ILE A 668 -25.19 17.72 13.44
CA ILE A 668 -26.38 18.40 12.92
C ILE A 668 -27.28 17.38 12.22
N THR A 669 -28.57 17.38 12.58
CA THR A 669 -29.59 16.50 12.00
C THR A 669 -30.53 17.25 11.05
N SER A 670 -30.75 18.55 11.28
CA SER A 670 -31.58 19.37 10.41
C SER A 670 -31.27 20.86 10.51
N ILE A 671 -31.70 21.62 9.50
CA ILE A 671 -31.72 23.08 9.48
C ILE A 671 -33.14 23.54 9.31
N GLU A 672 -33.57 24.47 10.16
CA GLU A 672 -34.78 25.26 9.96
C GLU A 672 -34.36 26.65 9.50
N GLY A 673 -35.10 27.24 8.57
CA GLY A 673 -34.81 28.59 8.13
C GLY A 673 -36.05 29.32 7.66
N CYS A 674 -35.95 30.65 7.62
CA CYS A 674 -36.94 31.51 7.00
C CYS A 674 -36.29 32.23 5.81
N HIS A 675 -37.06 32.45 4.76
CA HIS A 675 -36.65 33.32 3.67
C HIS A 675 -37.72 34.37 3.40
N ASP A 676 -37.34 35.55 2.92
CA ASP A 676 -38.32 36.55 2.51
C ASP A 676 -37.77 37.43 1.38
N LYS A 677 -38.68 38.01 0.59
CA LYS A 677 -38.34 39.02 -0.41
C LYS A 677 -38.43 40.40 0.25
N VAL A 678 -37.35 40.80 0.91
CA VAL A 678 -37.29 42.08 1.62
C VAL A 678 -37.19 43.26 0.63
N VAL A 679 -37.87 44.37 0.94
CA VAL A 679 -37.84 45.61 0.17
C VAL A 679 -36.39 46.14 0.08
N GLY A 680 -35.81 46.08 -1.12
CA GLY A 680 -34.42 46.48 -1.39
C GLY A 680 -33.48 45.34 -1.81
N ALA A 681 -33.89 44.08 -1.67
CA ALA A 681 -33.15 42.92 -2.18
C ALA A 681 -33.63 42.51 -3.58
N GLU A 682 -32.70 42.17 -4.48
CA GLU A 682 -33.02 41.75 -5.86
C GLU A 682 -33.77 40.41 -5.92
N SER A 683 -33.59 39.55 -4.90
CA SER A 683 -34.22 38.23 -4.77
C SER A 683 -34.53 37.91 -3.31
N GLY A 684 -35.25 36.81 -3.06
CA GLY A 684 -35.50 36.34 -1.69
C GLY A 684 -34.19 36.03 -0.96
N VAL A 685 -34.09 36.46 0.30
CA VAL A 685 -32.92 36.25 1.16
C VAL A 685 -33.28 35.40 2.36
N ILE A 686 -32.30 34.68 2.90
CA ILE A 686 -32.44 33.94 4.14
C ILE A 686 -32.48 34.95 5.30
N THR A 687 -33.59 34.99 6.03
CA THR A 687 -33.78 35.92 7.14
C THR A 687 -33.46 35.28 8.49
N MET A 688 -33.65 33.97 8.61
CA MET A 688 -33.35 33.22 9.83
C MET A 688 -32.78 31.83 9.53
N LEU A 689 -31.84 31.38 10.35
CA LEU A 689 -31.38 30.00 10.40
C LEU A 689 -31.37 29.47 11.84
N ARG A 690 -31.75 28.20 12.00
CA ARG A 690 -31.70 27.47 13.27
C ARG A 690 -31.21 26.06 13.00
N PHE A 691 -30.21 25.63 13.76
CA PHE A 691 -29.58 24.33 13.59
C PHE A 691 -30.04 23.38 14.68
N LYS A 692 -30.54 22.21 14.29
CA LYS A 692 -30.90 21.14 15.21
C LYS A 692 -29.84 20.05 15.16
N THR A 693 -29.38 19.63 16.32
CA THR A 693 -28.44 18.53 16.50
C THR A 693 -29.12 17.34 17.17
N ASN A 694 -28.41 16.22 17.27
CA ASN A 694 -28.85 15.08 18.06
C ASN A 694 -28.94 15.36 19.57
N LYS A 695 -28.37 16.48 20.06
CA LYS A 695 -28.38 16.85 21.48
C LYS A 695 -29.26 18.05 21.82
N ARG A 696 -29.30 19.07 20.96
CA ARG A 696 -29.97 20.34 21.25
C ARG A 696 -30.38 21.07 19.97
N THR A 697 -30.96 22.24 20.15
CA THR A 697 -31.30 23.16 19.07
C THR A 697 -30.66 24.50 19.36
N SER A 698 -30.04 25.12 18.35
CA SER A 698 -29.47 26.45 18.48
C SER A 698 -30.57 27.50 18.70
N PRO A 699 -30.24 28.68 19.24
CA PRO A 699 -31.09 29.86 19.05
C PRO A 699 -31.30 30.15 17.56
N PRO A 700 -32.40 30.84 17.17
CA PRO A 700 -32.51 31.39 15.83
C PRO A 700 -31.44 32.47 15.62
N PHE A 701 -30.69 32.36 14.53
CA PHE A 701 -29.83 33.41 14.01
C PHE A 701 -30.64 34.23 13.02
N GLY A 702 -30.77 35.54 13.22
CA GLY A 702 -31.58 36.43 12.38
C GLY A 702 -33.05 36.55 12.78
N LEU A 703 -33.91 36.94 11.84
CA LEU A 703 -35.31 37.32 12.06
C LEU A 703 -36.29 36.33 11.43
N GLU A 704 -37.18 35.79 12.25
CA GLU A 704 -38.26 34.91 11.79
C GLU A 704 -39.20 35.66 10.82
N SER A 705 -39.57 35.00 9.74
CA SER A 705 -40.53 35.50 8.75
C SER A 705 -41.59 34.44 8.43
N ALA A 706 -42.65 34.84 7.71
CA ALA A 706 -43.78 33.97 7.45
C ALA A 706 -43.46 32.75 6.56
N SER A 707 -42.38 32.78 5.77
CA SER A 707 -42.01 31.69 4.87
C SER A 707 -40.86 30.87 5.45
N SER A 708 -41.18 29.77 6.13
CA SER A 708 -40.22 28.85 6.72
C SER A 708 -39.98 27.60 5.88
N PHE A 709 -38.79 27.01 5.99
CA PHE A 709 -38.43 25.71 5.42
C PHE A 709 -37.64 24.88 6.43
N THR A 710 -37.62 23.57 6.21
CA THR A 710 -36.80 22.63 6.98
C THR A 710 -36.06 21.71 6.02
N ILE A 711 -34.75 21.58 6.21
CA ILE A 711 -33.89 20.67 5.46
C ILE A 711 -33.47 19.55 6.40
N GLN A 712 -33.97 18.35 6.15
CA GLN A 712 -33.68 17.16 6.96
C GLN A 712 -33.83 15.88 6.13
N LYS A 713 -33.15 14.83 6.57
CA LYS A 713 -33.36 13.46 6.09
C LYS A 713 -33.27 12.50 7.26
N GLU A 714 -34.34 11.72 7.47
CA GLU A 714 -34.44 10.79 8.59
C GLU A 714 -33.33 9.72 8.52
N GLY A 715 -32.63 9.50 9.64
CA GLY A 715 -31.49 8.57 9.73
C GLY A 715 -30.17 9.09 9.18
N TYR A 716 -30.06 10.39 8.86
CA TYR A 716 -28.86 11.00 8.30
C TYR A 716 -28.37 12.20 9.15
N LYS A 717 -27.06 12.48 9.09
CA LYS A 717 -26.44 13.69 9.63
C LYS A 717 -25.96 14.61 8.51
N ILE A 718 -25.93 15.92 8.76
CA ILE A 718 -25.41 16.93 7.83
C ILE A 718 -23.88 17.04 7.97
N VAL A 719 -23.17 17.03 6.84
CA VAL A 719 -21.71 17.00 6.76
C VAL A 719 -21.10 18.03 5.80
N GLY A 720 -21.92 18.90 5.23
CA GLY A 720 -21.47 19.93 4.30
C GLY A 720 -22.61 20.83 3.88
N PHE A 721 -22.27 22.01 3.37
CA PHE A 721 -23.23 23.04 3.00
C PHE A 721 -22.98 23.57 1.59
N HIS A 722 -24.06 23.97 0.93
CA HIS A 722 -24.03 24.64 -0.38
C HIS A 722 -25.14 25.69 -0.45
N GLY A 723 -25.11 26.58 -1.43
CA GLY A 723 -26.11 27.63 -1.52
C GLY A 723 -25.83 28.67 -2.58
N LYS A 724 -26.45 29.84 -2.42
CA LYS A 724 -26.22 31.04 -3.25
C LYS A 724 -26.08 32.27 -2.36
N SER A 725 -25.15 33.15 -2.71
CA SER A 725 -24.92 34.39 -1.95
C SER A 725 -24.42 35.54 -2.82
N SER A 726 -24.75 36.76 -2.42
CA SER A 726 -24.16 38.01 -2.94
C SER A 726 -23.69 38.87 -1.76
N SER A 727 -24.33 40.02 -1.52
CA SER A 727 -24.18 40.77 -0.27
C SER A 727 -24.88 40.09 0.92
N LEU A 728 -25.86 39.23 0.64
CA LEU A 728 -26.61 38.43 1.62
C LEU A 728 -26.66 36.97 1.18
N ILE A 729 -27.00 36.07 2.10
CA ILE A 729 -27.27 34.66 1.78
C ILE A 729 -28.68 34.56 1.18
N SER A 730 -28.76 34.11 -0.06
CA SER A 730 -30.03 33.95 -0.77
C SER A 730 -30.61 32.56 -0.59
N GLN A 731 -29.75 31.54 -0.58
CA GLN A 731 -30.13 30.13 -0.54
C GLN A 731 -29.15 29.30 0.28
N ILE A 732 -29.66 28.28 0.97
CA ILE A 732 -28.86 27.27 1.68
C ILE A 732 -29.39 25.85 1.44
N GLY A 733 -28.48 24.91 1.26
CA GLY A 733 -28.70 23.48 1.16
C GLY A 733 -27.58 22.70 1.85
N VAL A 734 -27.73 21.38 1.92
CA VAL A 734 -26.82 20.52 2.70
C VAL A 734 -26.41 19.25 1.96
N HIS A 735 -25.28 18.70 2.38
CA HIS A 735 -24.87 17.33 2.10
C HIS A 735 -25.11 16.48 3.36
N VAL A 736 -25.69 15.28 3.20
CA VAL A 736 -26.02 14.38 4.30
C VAL A 736 -25.44 12.99 4.12
N VAL A 737 -25.04 12.33 5.21
CA VAL A 737 -24.59 10.92 5.22
C VAL A 737 -25.39 10.11 6.25
N PRO A 738 -25.59 8.80 6.04
CA PRO A 738 -26.28 7.95 7.02
C PRO A 738 -25.60 8.02 8.38
N ILE A 739 -26.40 8.04 9.45
CA ILE A 739 -25.91 7.89 10.83
C ILE A 739 -25.55 6.41 11.00
N THR A 740 -24.26 6.10 11.04
CA THR A 740 -23.77 4.77 11.40
C THR A 740 -23.64 4.70 12.91
N GLU A 741 -24.33 3.74 13.54
CA GLU A 741 -24.24 3.46 14.98
C GLU A 741 -22.84 3.03 15.41
#